data_AF-A0A8X7XFD1-F1
#
_entry.id   AF-A0A8X7XFD1-F1
#
_cell.length_a   1.000
_cell.length_b   1.000
_cell.length_c   1.000
_cell.angle_alpha   90.00
_cell.angle_beta   90.00
_cell.angle_gamma   90.00
#
_symmetry.space_group_name_H-M   'P 1'
#
loop_
_entity.id
_entity.type
_entity.pdbx_description
1 polymer ?
#
loop_
_entity_poly.entity_id
_entity_poly.type
_entity_poly.pdbx_seq_one_letter_code
_entity_poly.pdbx_strand_id
1 'polypeptide(L)'
;VCLVDVLVAGGTAVLIVITMPHFDILNNTMILSGVCILPAAFQVAHQCLPFGFKLWTFIASLLSVFLVLVGYIFFFIHSINSPSPGIMVYTGIAIACTLLVSLNWWENFTAMLPSKHLKSIHGSLQKSRNMTYLLSSCVRIVVTGAVVGGYTYATEDGRFFTVPYRLDITISLFIIQVASSAFCRWFSVIASKMHFFRRCFAFPMVLMSPAVLAFFIMIFSDRYNHFQQDIGCPNCSLSLYCQQSSSYIGHGVKQAGELFRDISNNLCSKTGMADQQQVPLVLIGVSSLSFWAGLVLSTVYVWFTKLQRIERTSKLFVRRLYEAAFIDQSMLLNVRLCQTQSEETSSTSESREHVTIYLCATMWHETFDEMLKILTSLFRLDKYQPKQQSRRNKMSFEAHIVFDDAFEGKQRKLNRYAVNLVEVIQEVYRIFMEEESSIFSQDYKMPRQKMVRTPYGGRLCYSLPKGNDLYVHFKDTSKIRQKKRWSQIMYMYYLLGWKLTKKYFDNIENGDLKTLEERLLVSVSLPRTLSCHLPATTPLHLPCVFQQKEKHNTYVLALDGDTDFQPSALMLLVDRLRMYPQVGAACGRIHPTGIGPMVWYQKFEYAVGHWLQKTAEHVFGCVLCSPGCFSLFRGSALMDDNVIKRYTTKATEAAHYVQYDQGEDRWLCTLLLQQGWRVEYNAASDAYTNSPQEFKEFYNQRRRWGPSTLANTLDILNMGRQIARRNPSISRPYIVYQIILMASSILSPASICLMIAGAFRYVFEVEPNGSLCLAVLPAVLYIVVCYTTKAEIQIMVAAVLSVLYTFLMLATIISIVGDIISEQTFFTPTGIFLFSMTMMYTVTAMLHPQEFYILIYGLLYLITVPSAYLLLNIYAMVNMNNVSWGTREKQTPDISKPSSTSSKRDQDTNMWGFSCCSFGFHVSRNSKVSDTSETQQLIEVKRLYTFIHLIAFIGTESSGPKEEHKLSKINFYDPDKVSKPVFGRSDVCCGRYASSVCRAMAAM
;
A
#
# COMPACT_ATOMS: atom_id res chain seq x y z
N VAL A 1 13.06 17.20 -35.89
CA VAL A 1 13.56 16.40 -34.75
C VAL A 1 15.08 16.34 -34.77
N CYS A 2 15.73 15.67 -35.74
CA CYS A 2 17.20 15.58 -35.79
C CYS A 2 17.91 16.94 -35.74
N LEU A 3 17.46 17.94 -36.50
CA LEU A 3 18.02 19.30 -36.43
C LEU A 3 17.98 19.91 -35.02
N VAL A 4 16.85 19.74 -34.31
CA VAL A 4 16.70 20.23 -32.93
C VAL A 4 17.63 19.45 -31.99
N ASP A 5 17.75 18.14 -32.18
CA ASP A 5 18.68 17.32 -31.37
C ASP A 5 20.15 17.63 -31.65
N VAL A 6 20.53 18.05 -32.87
CA VAL A 6 21.89 18.55 -33.17
C VAL A 6 22.18 19.82 -32.37
N LEU A 7 21.25 20.79 -32.39
CA LEU A 7 21.39 22.04 -31.64
C LEU A 7 21.45 21.82 -30.13
N VAL A 8 20.58 20.95 -29.60
CA VAL A 8 20.53 20.61 -28.17
C VAL A 8 21.78 19.85 -27.74
N ALA A 9 22.23 18.86 -28.52
CA ALA A 9 23.43 18.08 -28.20
C ALA A 9 24.71 18.90 -28.29
N GLY A 10 24.80 19.77 -29.31
CA GLY A 10 25.89 20.73 -29.46
C GLY A 10 25.94 21.71 -28.29
N GLY A 11 24.80 22.34 -27.96
CA GLY A 11 24.70 23.25 -26.82
C GLY A 11 25.03 22.57 -25.48
N THR A 12 24.59 21.33 -25.27
CA THR A 12 24.90 20.55 -24.06
C THR A 12 26.38 20.20 -23.97
N ALA A 13 26.98 19.73 -25.07
CA ALA A 13 28.39 19.36 -25.11
C ALA A 13 29.31 20.57 -24.91
N VAL A 14 29.02 21.69 -25.59
CA VAL A 14 29.78 22.95 -25.42
C VAL A 14 29.63 23.49 -24.01
N LEU A 15 28.42 23.48 -23.42
CA LEU A 15 28.20 23.95 -22.06
C LEU A 15 29.09 23.15 -21.08
N ILE A 16 28.98 21.82 -21.09
CA ILE A 16 29.61 20.95 -20.09
C ILE A 16 31.13 20.85 -20.28
N VAL A 17 31.59 20.70 -21.52
CA VAL A 17 33.00 20.41 -21.80
C VAL A 17 33.83 21.69 -21.88
N ILE A 18 33.27 22.76 -22.45
CA ILE A 18 34.02 23.98 -22.75
C ILE A 18 33.77 25.05 -21.68
N THR A 19 32.52 25.28 -21.24
CA THR A 19 32.23 26.43 -20.36
C THR A 19 32.26 26.11 -18.86
N MET A 20 31.64 25.00 -18.42
CA MET A 20 31.51 24.65 -17.00
C MET A 20 32.84 24.48 -16.24
N PRO A 21 33.95 23.99 -16.85
CA PRO A 21 35.23 23.90 -16.15
C PRO A 21 35.78 25.27 -15.71
N HIS A 22 35.35 26.35 -16.36
CA HIS A 22 35.79 27.71 -16.03
C HIS A 22 34.97 28.34 -14.91
N PHE A 23 33.73 27.90 -14.67
CA PHE A 23 32.91 28.38 -13.55
C PHE A 23 33.20 27.66 -12.23
N ASP A 24 32.71 28.25 -11.15
CA ASP A 24 32.66 27.68 -9.81
C ASP A 24 31.44 26.77 -9.61
N ILE A 25 31.44 25.98 -8.55
CA ILE A 25 30.37 25.01 -8.22
C ILE A 25 29.01 25.70 -8.08
N LEU A 26 28.96 26.92 -7.52
CA LEU A 26 27.72 27.65 -7.30
C LEU A 26 27.11 28.12 -8.63
N ASN A 27 27.88 28.80 -9.48
CA ASN A 27 27.40 29.21 -10.80
C ASN A 27 27.06 27.99 -11.69
N ASN A 28 27.86 26.92 -11.64
CA ASN A 28 27.59 25.69 -12.38
C ASN A 28 26.29 24.99 -11.96
N THR A 29 25.97 24.97 -10.66
CA THR A 29 24.74 24.33 -10.18
C THR A 29 23.50 25.16 -10.55
N MET A 30 23.62 26.49 -10.55
CA MET A 30 22.47 27.39 -10.70
C MET A 30 22.17 27.78 -12.14
N ILE A 31 23.17 27.88 -13.02
CA ILE A 31 22.97 28.18 -14.45
C ILE A 31 22.11 27.11 -15.16
N LEU A 32 22.16 25.86 -14.68
CA LEU A 32 21.34 24.75 -15.17
C LEU A 32 19.83 25.04 -15.03
N SER A 33 19.44 25.83 -14.03
CA SER A 33 18.03 26.23 -13.83
C SER A 33 17.57 27.27 -14.87
N GLY A 34 18.49 27.98 -15.53
CA GLY A 34 18.20 28.96 -16.58
C GLY A 34 17.69 28.36 -17.90
N VAL A 35 17.78 27.04 -18.08
CA VAL A 35 17.34 26.32 -19.28
C VAL A 35 15.79 26.33 -19.42
N CYS A 36 15.04 26.81 -18.43
CA CYS A 36 13.58 26.91 -18.51
C CYS A 36 13.05 28.10 -19.34
N ILE A 37 13.91 28.97 -19.88
CA ILE A 37 13.51 30.22 -20.55
C ILE A 37 12.58 30.02 -21.77
N LEU A 38 12.93 29.16 -22.73
CA LEU A 38 12.05 28.89 -23.88
C LEU A 38 10.75 28.17 -23.46
N PRO A 39 10.78 27.11 -22.62
CA PRO A 39 9.58 26.55 -22.02
C PRO A 39 8.64 27.61 -21.40
N ALA A 40 9.16 28.55 -20.62
CA ALA A 40 8.37 29.62 -20.02
C ALA A 40 7.79 30.59 -21.07
N ALA A 41 8.58 30.98 -22.08
CA ALA A 41 8.12 31.83 -23.17
C ALA A 41 6.99 31.19 -23.99
N PHE A 42 7.09 29.89 -24.30
CA PHE A 42 6.02 29.19 -24.99
C PHE A 42 4.75 29.04 -24.14
N GLN A 43 4.87 28.91 -22.81
CA GLN A 43 3.71 28.91 -21.91
C GLN A 43 2.96 30.25 -21.92
N VAL A 44 3.68 31.37 -21.96
CA VAL A 44 3.09 32.71 -22.14
C VAL A 44 2.35 32.79 -23.48
N ALA A 45 3.01 32.38 -24.57
CA ALA A 45 2.42 32.40 -25.91
C ALA A 45 1.15 31.54 -26.04
N HIS A 46 1.12 30.36 -25.40
CA HIS A 46 -0.05 29.49 -25.39
C HIS A 46 -1.24 30.14 -24.66
N GLN A 47 -0.99 30.81 -23.54
CA GLN A 47 -2.04 31.41 -22.72
C GLN A 47 -2.63 32.68 -23.32
N CYS A 48 -1.91 33.35 -24.24
CA CYS A 48 -2.44 34.44 -25.06
C CYS A 48 -3.48 33.97 -26.11
N LEU A 49 -3.70 32.67 -26.28
CA LEU A 49 -4.71 32.14 -27.21
C LEU A 49 -6.12 32.14 -26.58
N PRO A 50 -7.18 32.42 -27.37
CA PRO A 50 -8.51 32.73 -26.85
C PRO A 50 -9.28 31.57 -26.18
N PHE A 51 -8.77 30.34 -26.17
CA PHE A 51 -9.54 29.15 -25.75
C PHE A 51 -9.16 28.57 -24.37
N GLY A 52 -8.33 29.23 -23.55
CA GLY A 52 -7.87 28.63 -22.29
C GLY A 52 -7.19 29.54 -21.26
N PHE A 53 -7.51 30.83 -21.24
CA PHE A 53 -6.85 31.79 -20.35
C PHE A 53 -7.10 31.48 -18.86
N LYS A 54 -6.03 31.16 -18.13
CA LYS A 54 -6.01 31.06 -16.66
C LYS A 54 -5.06 32.13 -16.13
N LEU A 55 -5.63 33.19 -15.55
CA LEU A 55 -4.88 34.38 -15.11
C LEU A 55 -3.65 34.04 -14.25
N TRP A 56 -3.79 33.09 -13.32
CA TRP A 56 -2.72 32.75 -12.39
C TRP A 56 -1.55 32.01 -13.04
N THR A 57 -1.81 31.09 -13.98
CA THR A 57 -0.73 30.41 -14.74
C THR A 57 -0.05 31.35 -15.72
N PHE A 58 -0.74 32.40 -16.16
CA PHE A 58 -0.21 33.39 -17.10
C PHE A 58 0.78 34.29 -16.38
N ILE A 59 0.38 34.82 -15.23
CA ILE A 59 1.24 35.63 -14.35
C ILE A 59 2.47 34.84 -13.93
N ALA A 60 2.33 33.57 -13.52
CA ALA A 60 3.46 32.74 -13.13
C ALA A 60 4.47 32.52 -14.28
N SER A 61 3.98 32.31 -15.50
CA SER A 61 4.86 32.10 -16.68
C SER A 61 5.57 33.40 -17.09
N LEU A 62 4.88 34.54 -17.02
CA LEU A 62 5.46 35.86 -17.31
C LEU A 62 6.54 36.24 -16.29
N LEU A 63 6.25 36.03 -15.01
CA LEU A 63 7.20 36.26 -13.92
C LEU A 63 8.41 35.33 -14.02
N SER A 64 8.22 34.08 -14.46
CA SER A 64 9.32 33.14 -14.72
C SER A 64 10.27 33.68 -15.79
N VAL A 65 9.77 34.12 -16.95
CA VAL A 65 10.61 34.71 -18.01
C VAL A 65 11.36 35.92 -17.51
N PHE A 66 10.68 36.82 -16.78
CA PHE A 66 11.30 38.00 -16.19
C PHE A 66 12.45 37.64 -15.24
N LEU A 67 12.23 36.73 -14.29
CA LEU A 67 13.25 36.33 -13.31
C LEU A 67 14.46 35.64 -13.97
N VAL A 68 14.24 34.80 -14.99
CA VAL A 68 15.36 34.16 -15.69
C VAL A 68 16.20 35.18 -16.47
N LEU A 69 15.57 36.17 -17.10
CA LEU A 69 16.28 37.27 -17.76
C LEU A 69 17.09 38.11 -16.76
N VAL A 70 16.49 38.44 -15.62
CA VAL A 70 17.17 39.12 -14.51
C VAL A 70 18.37 38.30 -14.02
N GLY A 71 18.22 36.98 -13.88
CA GLY A 71 19.31 36.07 -13.55
C GLY A 71 20.47 36.14 -14.55
N TYR A 72 20.18 36.11 -15.86
CA TYR A 72 21.21 36.23 -16.90
C TYR A 72 21.92 37.58 -16.88
N ILE A 73 21.20 38.67 -16.65
CA ILE A 73 21.78 40.03 -16.56
C ILE A 73 22.74 40.11 -15.37
N PHE A 74 22.32 39.67 -14.18
CA PHE A 74 23.19 39.70 -12.99
C PHE A 74 24.39 38.76 -13.12
N PHE A 75 24.20 37.59 -13.75
CA PHE A 75 25.29 36.67 -14.05
C PHE A 75 26.32 37.29 -15.02
N PHE A 76 25.86 38.04 -16.02
CA PHE A 76 26.74 38.77 -16.94
C PHE A 76 27.47 39.93 -16.24
N ILE A 77 26.79 40.73 -15.40
CA ILE A 77 27.42 41.80 -14.62
C ILE A 77 28.48 41.22 -13.66
N HIS A 78 28.21 40.08 -13.04
CA HIS A 78 29.19 39.38 -12.21
C HIS A 78 30.44 38.97 -13.00
N SER A 79 30.26 38.50 -14.23
CA SER A 79 31.37 38.11 -15.11
C SER A 79 32.26 39.29 -15.53
N ILE A 80 31.70 40.50 -15.63
CA ILE A 80 32.45 41.73 -15.95
C ILE A 80 33.31 42.16 -14.76
N ASN A 81 32.79 42.00 -13.55
CA ASN A 81 33.48 42.39 -12.32
C ASN A 81 34.49 41.32 -11.83
N SER A 82 34.64 40.22 -12.56
CA SER A 82 35.55 39.13 -12.20
C SER A 82 36.97 39.38 -12.73
N PRO A 83 38.03 39.14 -11.94
CA PRO A 83 39.41 39.53 -12.28
C PRO A 83 40.06 38.71 -13.42
N SER A 84 39.44 37.64 -13.89
CA SER A 84 40.00 36.75 -14.91
C SER A 84 39.56 37.14 -16.35
N PRO A 85 40.51 37.41 -17.27
CA PRO A 85 40.23 38.03 -18.57
C PRO A 85 39.42 37.17 -19.58
N GLY A 86 39.19 35.89 -19.29
CA GLY A 86 38.44 34.96 -20.16
C GLY A 86 37.00 34.66 -19.74
N ILE A 87 36.59 34.97 -18.51
CA ILE A 87 35.29 34.53 -17.96
C ILE A 87 34.11 35.14 -18.73
N MET A 88 34.21 36.39 -19.19
CA MET A 88 33.14 37.05 -19.94
C MET A 88 32.76 36.30 -21.23
N VAL A 89 33.75 35.78 -21.96
CA VAL A 89 33.53 35.02 -23.21
C VAL A 89 32.83 33.70 -22.90
N TYR A 90 33.31 32.97 -21.89
CA TYR A 90 32.67 31.72 -21.45
C TYR A 90 31.26 31.94 -20.92
N THR A 91 31.00 33.06 -20.23
CA THR A 91 29.66 33.47 -19.78
C THR A 91 28.71 33.70 -20.96
N GLY A 92 29.16 34.42 -22.00
CA GLY A 92 28.37 34.62 -23.23
C GLY A 92 28.03 33.31 -23.94
N ILE A 93 29.03 32.41 -24.06
CA ILE A 93 28.84 31.07 -24.65
C ILE A 93 27.87 30.25 -23.80
N ALA A 94 27.97 30.31 -22.47
CA ALA A 94 27.10 29.56 -21.57
C ALA A 94 25.64 29.99 -21.69
N ILE A 95 25.35 31.31 -21.76
CA ILE A 95 24.00 31.84 -21.98
C ILE A 95 23.43 31.40 -23.33
N ALA A 96 24.25 31.42 -24.40
CA ALA A 96 23.84 30.93 -25.70
C ALA A 96 23.55 29.41 -25.67
N CYS A 97 24.36 28.64 -24.95
CA CYS A 97 24.18 27.20 -24.83
C CYS A 97 22.94 26.84 -24.01
N THR A 98 22.64 27.52 -22.89
CA THR A 98 21.41 27.26 -22.12
C THR A 98 20.14 27.55 -22.94
N LEU A 99 20.17 28.57 -23.81
CA LEU A 99 19.11 28.82 -24.78
C LEU A 99 18.95 27.66 -25.78
N LEU A 100 20.06 27.13 -26.33
CA LEU A 100 20.00 25.98 -27.24
C LEU A 100 19.49 24.72 -26.55
N VAL A 101 19.91 24.45 -25.31
CA VAL A 101 19.43 23.28 -24.53
C VAL A 101 17.95 23.41 -24.19
N SER A 102 17.44 24.63 -23.98
CA SER A 102 16.01 24.85 -23.68
C SER A 102 15.06 24.40 -24.80
N LEU A 103 15.56 24.25 -26.03
CA LEU A 103 14.82 23.65 -27.14
C LEU A 103 14.47 22.17 -26.93
N ASN A 104 15.11 21.47 -25.99
CA ASN A 104 14.93 20.02 -25.79
C ASN A 104 13.47 19.60 -25.54
N TRP A 105 12.66 20.48 -24.94
CA TRP A 105 11.25 20.23 -24.59
C TRP A 105 10.24 20.91 -25.52
N TRP A 106 10.66 21.35 -26.71
CA TRP A 106 9.79 22.01 -27.69
C TRP A 106 8.50 21.24 -28.00
N GLU A 107 8.52 19.89 -28.00
CA GLU A 107 7.36 19.03 -28.30
C GLU A 107 6.20 19.24 -27.30
N ASN A 108 6.52 19.55 -26.04
CA ASN A 108 5.53 19.70 -24.98
C ASN A 108 4.65 20.94 -25.19
N PHE A 109 5.28 22.02 -25.65
CA PHE A 109 4.64 23.33 -25.77
C PHE A 109 4.10 23.58 -27.18
N THR A 110 4.77 23.07 -28.23
CA THR A 110 4.29 23.21 -29.62
C THR A 110 3.04 22.40 -29.91
N ALA A 111 2.79 21.31 -29.16
CA ALA A 111 1.54 20.54 -29.23
C ALA A 111 0.29 21.37 -28.90
N MET A 112 0.45 22.52 -28.23
CA MET A 112 -0.64 23.38 -27.78
C MET A 112 -0.95 24.55 -28.73
N LEU A 113 -0.14 24.73 -29.79
CA LEU A 113 -0.36 25.78 -30.80
C LEU A 113 -1.40 25.31 -31.83
N PRO A 114 -2.34 26.18 -32.27
CA PRO A 114 -3.42 25.83 -33.19
C PRO A 114 -2.95 25.73 -34.66
N SER A 115 -1.76 25.18 -34.92
CA SER A 115 -1.24 24.96 -36.28
C SER A 115 -1.57 23.56 -36.79
N LYS A 116 -2.19 23.48 -37.98
CA LYS A 116 -2.47 22.21 -38.67
C LYS A 116 -1.17 21.44 -38.99
N HIS A 117 -0.09 22.16 -39.32
CA HIS A 117 1.20 21.55 -39.66
C HIS A 117 1.84 20.87 -38.43
N LEU A 118 1.85 21.55 -37.28
CA LEU A 118 2.37 20.99 -36.03
C LEU A 118 1.57 19.76 -35.55
N LYS A 119 0.24 19.79 -35.70
CA LYS A 119 -0.62 18.62 -35.39
C LYS A 119 -0.31 17.41 -36.27
N SER A 120 -0.05 17.62 -37.57
CA SER A 120 0.35 16.55 -38.50
C SER A 120 1.71 15.94 -38.11
N ILE A 121 2.68 16.78 -37.75
CA ILE A 121 3.99 16.36 -37.26
C ILE A 121 3.86 15.54 -35.97
N HIS A 122 3.07 15.99 -35.00
CA HIS A 122 2.86 15.27 -33.73
C HIS A 122 2.18 13.91 -33.94
N GLY A 123 1.16 13.84 -34.79
CA GLY A 123 0.46 12.59 -35.14
C GLY A 123 1.39 11.57 -35.82
N SER A 124 2.28 12.03 -36.69
CA SER A 124 3.28 11.18 -37.35
C SER A 124 4.35 10.70 -36.36
N LEU A 125 4.84 11.59 -35.49
CA LEU A 125 5.81 11.28 -34.46
C LEU A 125 5.29 10.26 -33.44
N GLN A 126 4.00 10.31 -33.10
CA GLN A 126 3.40 9.35 -32.17
C GLN A 126 3.39 7.92 -32.73
N LYS A 127 3.29 7.75 -34.06
CA LYS A 127 3.34 6.44 -34.74
C LYS A 127 4.77 5.88 -34.83
N SER A 128 5.77 6.72 -35.13
CA SER A 128 7.17 6.30 -35.36
C SER A 128 8.14 6.57 -34.20
N ARG A 129 7.62 6.91 -33.02
CA ARG A 129 8.40 7.48 -31.90
C ARG A 129 9.67 6.73 -31.52
N ASN A 130 9.61 5.40 -31.47
CA ASN A 130 10.76 4.58 -31.08
C ASN A 130 11.89 4.67 -32.11
N MET A 131 11.56 4.62 -33.40
CA MET A 131 12.53 4.68 -34.49
C MET A 131 13.18 6.07 -34.55
N THR A 132 12.39 7.13 -34.42
CA THR A 132 12.88 8.51 -34.45
C THR A 132 13.86 8.79 -33.32
N TYR A 133 13.59 8.31 -32.09
CA TYR A 133 14.51 8.52 -30.97
C TYR A 133 15.76 7.63 -31.04
N LEU A 134 15.69 6.45 -31.66
CA LEU A 134 16.88 5.62 -31.90
C LEU A 134 17.87 6.34 -32.84
N LEU A 135 17.35 6.88 -33.95
CA LEU A 135 18.15 7.67 -34.91
C LEU A 135 18.69 8.95 -34.28
N SER A 136 17.85 9.67 -33.53
CA SER A 136 18.25 10.86 -32.78
C SER A 136 19.38 10.57 -31.77
N SER A 137 19.36 9.42 -31.10
CA SER A 137 20.43 9.03 -30.17
C SER A 137 21.78 8.88 -30.86
N CYS A 138 21.81 8.33 -32.08
CA CYS A 138 23.02 8.24 -32.89
C CYS A 138 23.56 9.64 -33.26
N VAL A 139 22.67 10.55 -33.65
CA VAL A 139 23.03 11.95 -33.95
C VAL A 139 23.64 12.64 -32.73
N ARG A 140 23.06 12.46 -31.54
CA ARG A 140 23.60 13.01 -30.30
C ARG A 140 25.01 12.48 -30.00
N ILE A 141 25.23 11.18 -30.14
CA ILE A 141 26.55 10.55 -29.95
C ILE A 141 27.59 11.16 -30.89
N VAL A 142 27.26 11.30 -32.18
CA VAL A 142 28.17 11.87 -33.17
C VAL A 142 28.50 13.33 -32.87
N VAL A 143 27.49 14.15 -32.55
CA VAL A 143 27.68 15.58 -32.25
C VAL A 143 28.50 15.77 -30.97
N THR A 144 28.18 15.06 -29.89
CA THR A 144 28.94 15.13 -28.64
C THR A 144 30.37 14.63 -28.84
N GLY A 145 30.56 13.53 -29.57
CA GLY A 145 31.89 13.02 -29.91
C GLY A 145 32.72 14.00 -30.72
N ALA A 146 32.11 14.71 -31.68
CA ALA A 146 32.79 15.73 -32.47
C ALA A 146 33.22 16.94 -31.62
N VAL A 147 32.38 17.41 -30.69
CA VAL A 147 32.72 18.53 -29.79
C VAL A 147 33.83 18.14 -28.82
N VAL A 148 33.75 16.95 -28.21
CA VAL A 148 34.80 16.44 -27.30
C VAL A 148 36.11 16.21 -28.06
N GLY A 149 36.04 15.60 -29.24
CA GLY A 149 37.20 15.38 -30.12
C GLY A 149 37.84 16.69 -30.56
N GLY A 150 37.04 17.71 -30.91
CA GLY A 150 37.54 19.04 -31.25
C GLY A 150 38.18 19.77 -30.07
N TYR A 151 37.60 19.67 -28.87
CA TYR A 151 38.14 20.27 -27.66
C TYR A 151 39.48 19.63 -27.26
N THR A 152 39.55 18.30 -27.24
CA THR A 152 40.78 17.55 -26.92
C THR A 152 41.89 17.81 -27.93
N TYR A 153 41.55 17.84 -29.23
CA TYR A 153 42.50 18.21 -30.28
C TYR A 153 43.08 19.62 -30.08
N ALA A 154 42.24 20.58 -29.67
CA ALA A 154 42.65 21.96 -29.43
C ALA A 154 43.46 22.15 -28.12
N THR A 155 43.35 21.24 -27.15
CA THR A 155 44.04 21.34 -25.85
C THR A 155 45.31 20.50 -25.77
N GLU A 156 45.42 19.38 -26.50
CA GLU A 156 46.58 18.48 -26.51
C GLU A 156 47.47 18.61 -27.77
N ASP A 157 47.54 19.80 -28.38
CA ASP A 157 48.39 20.10 -29.55
C ASP A 157 48.30 19.03 -30.66
N GLY A 158 47.08 18.60 -31.00
CA GLY A 158 46.83 17.70 -32.12
C GLY A 158 46.92 16.20 -31.84
N ARG A 159 47.05 15.76 -30.58
CA ARG A 159 46.95 14.34 -30.22
C ARG A 159 45.51 13.94 -29.93
N PHE A 160 44.99 12.97 -30.69
CA PHE A 160 43.73 12.31 -30.36
C PHE A 160 44.03 11.17 -29.39
N PHE A 161 43.43 11.21 -28.19
CA PHE A 161 43.43 10.15 -27.18
C PHE A 161 44.80 9.84 -26.54
N THR A 162 45.20 10.62 -25.54
CA THR A 162 45.94 10.03 -24.42
C THR A 162 44.93 9.41 -23.44
N VAL A 163 45.02 8.10 -23.20
CA VAL A 163 44.17 7.45 -22.18
C VAL A 163 44.59 8.03 -20.82
N PRO A 164 43.68 8.63 -20.04
CA PRO A 164 44.08 9.22 -18.78
C PRO A 164 44.59 8.13 -17.82
N TYR A 165 45.62 8.45 -17.04
CA TYR A 165 46.28 7.62 -16.02
C TYR A 165 45.35 7.11 -14.89
N ARG A 166 44.03 7.32 -15.00
CA ARG A 166 43.03 7.09 -13.94
C ARG A 166 41.73 6.47 -14.47
N LEU A 167 41.85 5.38 -15.23
CA LEU A 167 40.73 4.58 -15.74
C LEU A 167 39.74 4.18 -14.62
N ASP A 168 40.27 3.90 -13.43
CA ASP A 168 39.53 3.46 -12.25
C ASP A 168 38.49 4.49 -11.78
N ILE A 169 38.84 5.78 -11.81
CA ILE A 169 37.95 6.88 -11.42
C ILE A 169 36.86 7.05 -12.48
N THR A 170 37.23 6.98 -13.77
CA THR A 170 36.27 7.10 -14.87
C THR A 170 35.25 5.96 -14.85
N ILE A 171 35.69 4.72 -14.62
CA ILE A 171 34.79 3.57 -14.49
C ILE A 171 33.89 3.72 -13.25
N SER A 172 34.45 4.15 -12.12
CA SER A 172 33.68 4.36 -10.88
C SER A 172 32.60 5.44 -11.06
N LEU A 173 32.94 6.58 -11.66
CA LEU A 173 31.99 7.65 -11.97
C LEU A 173 30.93 7.20 -12.98
N PHE A 174 31.30 6.41 -13.98
CA PHE A 174 30.35 5.83 -14.93
C PHE A 174 29.34 4.89 -14.24
N ILE A 175 29.81 4.00 -13.37
CA ILE A 175 28.94 3.09 -12.60
C ILE A 175 28.00 3.91 -11.70
N ILE A 176 28.52 4.90 -10.98
CA ILE A 176 27.71 5.79 -10.13
C ILE A 176 26.66 6.52 -10.96
N GLN A 177 27.02 7.02 -12.15
CA GLN A 177 26.09 7.73 -13.02
C GLN A 177 25.00 6.82 -13.58
N VAL A 178 25.35 5.59 -13.99
CA VAL A 178 24.41 4.58 -14.47
C VAL A 178 23.45 4.17 -13.35
N ALA A 179 23.97 3.90 -12.15
CA ALA A 179 23.17 3.55 -10.98
C ALA A 179 22.23 4.70 -10.59
N SER A 180 22.75 5.93 -10.49
CA SER A 180 21.95 7.12 -10.15
C SER A 180 20.84 7.37 -11.16
N SER A 181 21.14 7.26 -12.45
CA SER A 181 20.16 7.36 -13.53
C SER A 181 19.06 6.29 -13.42
N ALA A 182 19.43 5.05 -13.09
CA ALA A 182 18.48 3.96 -12.89
C ALA A 182 17.58 4.21 -11.67
N PHE A 183 18.14 4.69 -10.56
CA PHE A 183 17.39 5.06 -9.36
C PHE A 183 16.43 6.22 -9.62
N CYS A 184 16.87 7.31 -10.24
CA CYS A 184 16.02 8.44 -10.58
C CYS A 184 14.82 8.01 -11.45
N ARG A 185 15.05 7.16 -12.46
CA ARG A 185 13.95 6.59 -13.26
C ARG A 185 13.00 5.76 -12.39
N TRP A 186 13.53 4.92 -11.49
CA TRP A 186 12.71 4.07 -10.63
C TRP A 186 11.87 4.89 -9.64
N PHE A 187 12.48 5.88 -8.98
CA PHE A 187 11.78 6.82 -8.10
C PHE A 187 10.71 7.61 -8.84
N SER A 188 10.98 8.06 -10.06
CA SER A 188 10.01 8.77 -10.89
C SER A 188 8.79 7.91 -11.23
N VAL A 189 9.01 6.63 -11.53
CA VAL A 189 7.94 5.65 -11.74
C VAL A 189 7.16 5.46 -10.44
N ILE A 190 7.81 5.27 -9.30
CA ILE A 190 7.17 5.09 -7.99
C ILE A 190 6.34 6.31 -7.61
N ALA A 191 6.88 7.52 -7.73
CA ALA A 191 6.18 8.74 -7.36
C ALA A 191 4.92 8.99 -8.21
N SER A 192 4.97 8.58 -9.49
CA SER A 192 3.80 8.56 -10.38
C SER A 192 2.74 7.52 -9.94
N LYS A 193 3.14 6.43 -9.26
CA LYS A 193 2.22 5.43 -8.69
C LYS A 193 1.53 5.89 -7.39
N MET A 194 2.05 6.90 -6.70
CA MET A 194 1.59 7.32 -5.36
C MET A 194 0.50 8.41 -5.36
N HIS A 195 0.03 8.91 -6.52
CA HIS A 195 -0.79 10.15 -6.60
C HIS A 195 -0.12 11.41 -6.02
N PHE A 196 1.16 11.29 -5.67
CA PHE A 196 1.92 12.34 -4.99
C PHE A 196 3.01 12.89 -5.92
N PHE A 197 2.68 13.01 -7.21
CA PHE A 197 3.56 13.70 -8.15
C PHE A 197 3.87 15.14 -7.69
N ARG A 198 3.00 15.72 -6.87
CA ARG A 198 3.15 17.08 -6.30
C ARG A 198 4.21 17.15 -5.20
N ARG A 199 4.09 16.36 -4.12
CA ARG A 199 5.01 16.46 -2.98
C ARG A 199 6.09 15.37 -2.88
N CYS A 200 5.95 14.22 -3.55
CA CYS A 200 6.99 13.17 -3.57
C CYS A 200 7.83 13.21 -4.85
N PHE A 201 7.40 13.95 -5.88
CA PHE A 201 8.15 14.11 -7.12
C PHE A 201 8.55 15.57 -7.34
N ALA A 202 7.61 16.49 -7.60
CA ALA A 202 7.97 17.86 -7.95
C ALA A 202 8.72 18.59 -6.81
N PHE A 203 8.30 18.41 -5.56
CA PHE A 203 8.96 19.04 -4.41
C PHE A 203 10.44 18.62 -4.23
N PRO A 204 10.80 17.32 -4.14
CA PRO A 204 12.21 16.92 -4.12
C PRO A 204 12.98 17.43 -5.34
N MET A 205 12.41 17.31 -6.54
CA MET A 205 13.10 17.70 -7.78
C MET A 205 13.43 19.20 -7.83
N VAL A 206 12.53 20.08 -7.35
CA VAL A 206 12.75 21.53 -7.26
C VAL A 206 13.75 21.90 -6.16
N LEU A 207 13.86 21.07 -5.12
CA LEU A 207 14.82 21.26 -4.03
C LEU A 207 16.19 20.63 -4.28
N MET A 208 16.39 19.88 -5.38
CA MET A 208 17.66 19.21 -5.64
C MET A 208 18.82 20.20 -5.75
N SER A 209 18.71 21.24 -6.57
CA SER A 209 19.78 22.23 -6.75
C SER A 209 20.17 22.94 -5.43
N PRO A 210 19.22 23.47 -4.61
CA PRO A 210 19.56 24.05 -3.32
C PRO A 210 20.04 23.02 -2.29
N ALA A 211 19.56 21.77 -2.30
CA ALA A 211 20.03 20.72 -1.40
C ALA A 211 21.47 20.30 -1.71
N VAL A 212 21.81 20.16 -2.99
CA VAL A 212 23.18 19.87 -3.45
C VAL A 212 24.12 21.01 -3.06
N LEU A 213 23.68 22.26 -3.22
CA LEU A 213 24.45 23.42 -2.77
C LEU A 213 24.66 23.41 -1.26
N ALA A 214 23.60 23.19 -0.47
CA ALA A 214 23.69 23.12 0.99
C ALA A 214 24.64 22.00 1.44
N PHE A 215 24.63 20.86 0.75
CA PHE A 215 25.55 19.75 1.00
C PHE A 215 27.01 20.13 0.74
N PHE A 216 27.31 20.79 -0.39
CA PHE A 216 28.68 21.27 -0.68
C PHE A 216 29.17 22.34 0.31
N ILE A 217 28.29 23.27 0.73
CA ILE A 217 28.61 24.27 1.75
C ILE A 217 28.83 23.63 3.12
N MET A 218 28.01 22.64 3.49
CA MET A 218 28.15 21.91 4.75
C MET A 218 29.49 21.16 4.81
N ILE A 219 29.88 20.48 3.73
CA ILE A 219 31.19 19.84 3.61
C ILE A 219 32.31 20.87 3.73
N PHE A 220 32.21 22.00 3.03
CA PHE A 220 33.22 23.06 3.09
C PHE A 220 33.36 23.63 4.51
N SER A 221 32.24 23.87 5.20
CA SER A 221 32.20 24.38 6.58
C SER A 221 32.78 23.39 7.59
N ASP A 222 32.41 22.11 7.48
CA ASP A 222 32.96 21.04 8.33
C ASP A 222 34.48 20.93 8.19
N ARG A 223 34.99 21.02 6.95
CA ARG A 223 36.42 20.98 6.66
C ARG A 223 37.18 22.21 7.13
N TYR A 224 36.56 23.39 7.04
CA TYR A 224 37.10 24.61 7.61
C TYR A 224 37.23 24.50 9.14
N ASN A 225 36.23 23.94 9.83
CA ASN A 225 36.28 23.70 11.28
C ASN A 225 37.39 22.70 11.65
N HIS A 226 37.53 21.61 10.90
CA HIS A 226 38.61 20.64 11.11
C HIS A 226 40.00 21.24 10.87
N PHE A 227 40.15 22.08 9.83
CA PHE A 227 41.40 22.80 9.58
C PHE A 227 41.78 23.74 10.73
N GLN A 228 40.81 24.44 11.34
CA GLN A 228 41.04 25.27 12.51
C GLN A 228 41.52 24.46 13.73
N GLN A 229 41.01 23.24 13.90
CA GLN A 229 41.42 22.32 14.95
C GLN A 229 42.83 21.75 14.71
N ASP A 230 43.11 21.29 13.48
CA ASP A 230 44.38 20.66 13.12
C ASP A 230 45.58 21.62 13.19
N ILE A 231 45.34 22.91 12.91
CA ILE A 231 46.37 23.97 12.99
C ILE A 231 46.39 24.65 14.38
N GLY A 232 45.46 24.33 15.27
CA GLY A 232 45.41 24.90 16.62
C GLY A 232 45.05 26.39 16.65
N CYS A 233 44.24 26.87 15.71
CA CYS A 233 43.90 28.28 15.54
C CYS A 233 42.37 28.50 15.51
N PRO A 234 41.73 28.76 16.65
CA PRO A 234 40.27 28.85 16.75
C PRO A 234 39.64 30.07 16.05
N ASN A 235 40.44 31.08 15.66
CA ASN A 235 39.97 32.32 14.99
C ASN A 235 40.74 32.65 13.69
N CYS A 236 41.33 31.65 13.03
CA CYS A 236 42.00 31.90 11.75
C CYS A 236 41.00 32.39 10.70
N SER A 237 41.41 33.34 9.85
CA SER A 237 40.55 33.92 8.82
C SER A 237 40.26 32.92 7.70
N LEU A 238 39.07 32.99 7.11
CA LEU A 238 38.69 32.19 5.94
C LEU A 238 39.67 32.38 4.77
N SER A 239 40.29 33.56 4.67
CA SER A 239 41.35 33.85 3.70
C SER A 239 42.59 32.98 3.88
N LEU A 240 42.97 32.63 5.12
CA LEU A 240 44.11 31.76 5.41
C LEU A 240 43.82 30.31 4.98
N TYR A 241 42.61 29.81 5.29
CA TYR A 241 42.16 28.50 4.81
C TYR A 241 42.16 28.44 3.28
N CYS A 242 41.65 29.48 2.63
CA CYS A 242 41.61 29.55 1.18
C CYS A 242 43.00 29.59 0.53
N GLN A 243 44.00 30.22 1.15
CA GLN A 243 45.39 30.18 0.68
C GLN A 243 46.03 28.79 0.82
N GLN A 244 45.70 28.05 1.88
CA GLN A 244 46.27 26.72 2.16
C GLN A 244 45.40 25.54 1.69
N SER A 245 44.24 25.83 1.09
CA SER A 245 43.26 24.83 0.62
C SER A 245 43.83 23.84 -0.40
N SER A 246 44.85 24.24 -1.17
CA SER A 246 45.49 23.41 -2.20
C SER A 246 46.42 22.31 -1.65
N SER A 247 46.95 22.48 -0.44
CA SER A 247 47.88 21.54 0.21
C SER A 247 47.22 20.71 1.31
N TYR A 248 46.06 21.12 1.81
CA TYR A 248 45.35 20.45 2.90
C TYR A 248 44.45 19.30 2.42
N ILE A 249 44.88 18.06 2.67
CA ILE A 249 44.10 16.84 2.38
C ILE A 249 43.28 16.40 3.60
N GLY A 250 43.68 16.81 4.82
CA GLY A 250 43.11 16.44 6.13
C GLY A 250 42.95 14.92 6.36
N HIS A 251 42.31 14.54 7.47
CA HIS A 251 42.03 13.13 7.79
C HIS A 251 40.77 12.62 7.05
N GLY A 252 40.86 11.44 6.42
CA GLY A 252 39.76 10.80 5.66
C GLY A 252 40.22 9.75 4.64
N VAL A 253 39.27 9.12 3.93
CA VAL A 253 39.57 8.18 2.82
C VAL A 253 40.33 8.93 1.72
N LYS A 254 41.55 8.51 1.38
CA LYS A 254 42.43 9.18 0.39
C LYS A 254 41.73 9.54 -0.93
N GLN A 255 40.81 8.69 -1.39
CA GLN A 255 40.02 8.88 -2.61
C GLN A 255 38.99 10.02 -2.51
N ALA A 256 38.44 10.28 -1.31
CA ALA A 256 37.52 11.40 -1.08
C ALA A 256 38.27 12.71 -0.81
N GLY A 257 39.49 12.64 -0.28
CA GLY A 257 40.35 13.80 -0.01
C GLY A 257 40.66 14.65 -1.25
N GLU A 258 40.84 14.03 -2.42
CA GLU A 258 41.05 14.76 -3.69
C GLU A 258 39.79 15.54 -4.12
N LEU A 259 38.60 14.92 -4.01
CA LEU A 259 37.32 15.58 -4.32
C LEU A 259 37.05 16.77 -3.39
N PHE A 260 37.31 16.61 -2.08
CA PHE A 260 37.12 17.67 -1.10
C PHE A 260 38.12 18.83 -1.28
N ARG A 261 39.35 18.52 -1.70
CA ARG A 261 40.33 19.52 -2.08
C ARG A 261 39.87 20.31 -3.29
N ASP A 262 39.32 19.66 -4.32
CA ASP A 262 38.81 20.34 -5.51
C ASP A 262 37.61 21.23 -5.17
N ILE A 263 36.69 20.77 -4.30
CA ILE A 263 35.56 21.57 -3.80
C ILE A 263 36.06 22.82 -3.07
N SER A 264 37.02 22.66 -2.15
CA SER A 264 37.57 23.76 -1.34
C SER A 264 38.32 24.77 -2.22
N ASN A 265 39.17 24.28 -3.12
CA ASN A 265 39.90 25.12 -4.07
C ASN A 265 38.96 25.90 -4.98
N ASN A 266 37.91 25.25 -5.49
CA ASN A 266 36.95 25.87 -6.40
C ASN A 266 36.15 26.99 -5.70
N LEU A 267 35.67 26.73 -4.47
CA LEU A 267 34.95 27.73 -3.68
C LEU A 267 35.84 28.90 -3.24
N CYS A 268 37.11 28.65 -2.89
CA CYS A 268 38.05 29.67 -2.44
C CYS A 268 38.64 30.52 -3.57
N SER A 269 38.99 29.92 -4.70
CA SER A 269 39.69 30.62 -5.79
C SER A 269 38.75 31.34 -6.76
N LYS A 270 37.55 30.81 -7.01
CA LYS A 270 36.64 31.33 -8.05
C LYS A 270 35.45 32.12 -7.52
N THR A 271 34.96 31.82 -6.32
CA THR A 271 33.83 32.53 -5.70
C THR A 271 34.26 33.79 -4.93
N GLY A 272 35.57 34.02 -4.77
CA GLY A 272 36.11 35.19 -4.08
C GLY A 272 35.89 35.22 -2.57
N MET A 273 35.61 34.07 -1.93
CA MET A 273 35.35 33.98 -0.47
C MET A 273 36.51 34.47 0.41
N ALA A 274 37.71 34.60 -0.15
CA ALA A 274 38.91 35.10 0.52
C ALA A 274 39.05 36.63 0.49
N ASP A 275 38.48 37.30 -0.51
CA ASP A 275 38.51 38.76 -0.66
C ASP A 275 37.22 39.31 -0.05
N GLN A 276 37.36 40.08 1.02
CA GLN A 276 36.29 40.57 1.90
C GLN A 276 35.34 41.61 1.24
N GLN A 277 35.14 41.55 -0.09
CA GLN A 277 34.21 42.38 -0.84
C GLN A 277 32.82 41.72 -0.86
N GLN A 278 31.82 42.41 -0.31
CA GLN A 278 30.44 41.92 -0.23
C GLN A 278 29.70 41.92 -1.58
N VAL A 279 30.13 42.75 -2.54
CA VAL A 279 29.40 43.01 -3.80
C VAL A 279 29.34 41.79 -4.75
N PRO A 280 30.44 41.04 -4.99
CA PRO A 280 30.40 39.86 -5.88
C PRO A 280 29.51 38.74 -5.36
N LEU A 281 29.51 38.49 -4.04
CA LEU A 281 28.72 37.41 -3.43
C LEU A 281 27.21 37.69 -3.48
N VAL A 282 26.80 38.94 -3.26
CA VAL A 282 25.39 39.35 -3.38
C VAL A 282 24.89 39.15 -4.81
N LEU A 283 25.71 39.46 -5.81
CA LEU A 283 25.35 39.32 -7.22
C LEU A 283 25.16 37.84 -7.64
N ILE A 284 26.02 36.95 -7.13
CA ILE A 284 25.88 35.50 -7.33
C ILE A 284 24.63 34.97 -6.61
N GLY A 285 24.37 35.43 -5.38
CA GLY A 285 23.17 35.05 -4.62
C GLY A 285 21.87 35.46 -5.33
N VAL A 286 21.80 36.70 -5.83
CA VAL A 286 20.63 37.23 -6.54
C VAL A 286 20.41 36.51 -7.87
N SER A 287 21.46 36.28 -8.66
CA SER A 287 21.35 35.53 -9.92
C SER A 287 20.90 34.08 -9.68
N SER A 288 21.47 33.41 -8.66
CA SER A 288 21.11 32.05 -8.26
C SER A 288 19.65 31.92 -7.82
N LEU A 289 19.18 32.84 -6.96
CA LEU A 289 17.79 32.87 -6.50
C LEU A 289 16.83 33.13 -7.66
N SER A 290 17.22 34.00 -8.59
CA SER A 290 16.42 34.36 -9.77
C SER A 290 16.26 33.17 -10.73
N PHE A 291 17.34 32.41 -10.99
CA PHE A 291 17.25 31.20 -11.81
C PHE A 291 16.40 30.11 -11.15
N TRP A 292 16.58 29.89 -9.85
CA TRP A 292 15.78 28.90 -9.10
C TRP A 292 14.29 29.27 -9.08
N ALA A 293 13.96 30.51 -8.71
CA ALA A 293 12.57 30.99 -8.69
C ALA A 293 11.94 30.96 -10.09
N GLY A 294 12.73 31.29 -11.13
CA GLY A 294 12.32 31.14 -12.53
C GLY A 294 11.93 29.71 -12.90
N LEU A 295 12.75 28.72 -12.53
CA LEU A 295 12.47 27.30 -12.76
C LEU A 295 11.22 26.82 -11.99
N VAL A 296 11.09 27.19 -10.71
CA VAL A 296 9.92 26.88 -9.88
C VAL A 296 8.66 27.38 -10.57
N LEU A 297 8.61 28.65 -10.96
CA LEU A 297 7.45 29.28 -11.59
C LEU A 297 7.11 28.65 -12.95
N SER A 298 8.12 28.32 -13.76
CA SER A 298 7.92 27.65 -15.06
C SER A 298 7.32 26.24 -14.95
N THR A 299 7.44 25.61 -13.77
CA THR A 299 6.99 24.24 -13.49
C THR A 299 5.79 24.19 -12.55
N VAL A 300 5.22 25.34 -12.17
CA VAL A 300 4.03 25.43 -11.30
C VAL A 300 2.87 24.58 -11.83
N TYR A 301 2.67 24.47 -13.14
CA TYR A 301 1.61 23.66 -13.73
C TYR A 301 1.68 22.16 -13.32
N VAL A 302 2.89 21.64 -13.08
CA VAL A 302 3.12 20.27 -12.62
C VAL A 302 2.42 20.02 -11.28
N TRP A 303 2.39 21.03 -10.42
CA TRP A 303 1.75 20.98 -9.10
C TRP A 303 0.22 20.91 -9.18
N PHE A 304 -0.38 21.30 -10.29
CA PHE A 304 -1.83 21.30 -10.47
C PHE A 304 -2.32 20.23 -11.45
N THR A 305 -1.41 19.47 -12.06
CA THR A 305 -1.75 18.39 -13.00
C THR A 305 -2.57 17.31 -12.26
N LYS A 306 -3.64 16.83 -12.89
CA LYS A 306 -4.45 15.69 -12.40
C LYS A 306 -3.98 14.43 -13.14
N LEU A 307 -3.35 13.52 -12.41
CA LEU A 307 -2.85 12.24 -12.95
C LEU A 307 -3.66 11.10 -12.35
N GLN A 308 -3.94 10.05 -13.14
CA GLN A 308 -4.45 8.78 -12.62
C GLN A 308 -3.31 7.98 -11.95
N ARG A 309 -3.65 7.19 -10.93
CA ARG A 309 -2.68 6.34 -10.22
C ARG A 309 -2.04 5.31 -11.15
N ILE A 310 -0.71 5.19 -11.12
CA ILE A 310 0.05 4.20 -11.91
C ILE A 310 -0.06 4.46 -13.43
N GLU A 311 -0.15 5.73 -13.83
CA GLU A 311 -0.13 6.05 -15.26
C GLU A 311 1.22 5.65 -15.88
N ARG A 312 1.19 5.03 -17.07
CA ARG A 312 2.43 4.62 -17.76
C ARG A 312 3.28 5.87 -18.03
N THR A 313 4.60 5.79 -17.82
CA THR A 313 5.55 6.88 -18.12
C THR A 313 5.41 7.42 -19.55
N SER A 314 5.02 6.55 -20.50
CA SER A 314 4.73 6.92 -21.89
C SER A 314 3.61 7.95 -22.06
N LYS A 315 2.69 8.03 -21.09
CA LYS A 315 1.56 8.94 -21.05
C LYS A 315 1.80 10.14 -20.12
N LEU A 316 2.73 10.02 -19.17
CA LEU A 316 3.12 11.11 -18.26
C LEU A 316 4.10 12.09 -18.93
N PHE A 317 5.11 11.56 -19.60
CA PHE A 317 6.15 12.35 -20.26
C PHE A 317 5.92 12.43 -21.77
N VAL A 318 6.31 13.55 -22.37
CA VAL A 318 6.30 13.73 -23.83
C VAL A 318 7.40 12.85 -24.43
N ARG A 319 8.65 13.07 -24.04
CA ARG A 319 9.81 12.25 -24.41
C ARG A 319 9.97 11.08 -23.44
N ARG A 320 10.38 9.91 -23.94
CA ARG A 320 10.62 8.71 -23.08
C ARG A 320 11.99 8.70 -22.42
N LEU A 321 12.94 9.43 -22.99
CA LEU A 321 14.31 9.55 -22.52
C LEU A 321 14.44 10.91 -21.81
N TYR A 322 15.24 10.95 -20.75
CA TYR A 322 15.61 12.15 -20.02
C TYR A 322 17.01 12.60 -20.45
N GLU A 323 17.31 13.87 -20.23
CA GLU A 323 18.65 14.41 -20.45
C GLU A 323 19.52 14.13 -19.22
N ALA A 324 20.60 13.37 -19.38
CA ALA A 324 21.40 12.92 -18.24
C ALA A 324 22.10 14.08 -17.51
N ALA A 325 22.48 15.12 -18.25
CA ALA A 325 23.12 16.32 -17.69
C ALA A 325 22.15 17.27 -16.98
N PHE A 326 20.84 17.12 -17.21
CA PHE A 326 19.79 18.01 -16.69
C PHE A 326 18.64 17.16 -16.16
N ILE A 327 18.94 16.19 -15.31
CA ILE A 327 17.95 15.17 -14.93
C ILE A 327 16.74 15.79 -14.25
N ASP A 328 16.94 16.78 -13.40
CA ASP A 328 15.89 17.47 -12.65
C ASP A 328 15.06 18.42 -13.52
N GLN A 329 15.70 19.25 -14.33
CA GLN A 329 14.98 20.12 -15.27
C GLN A 329 14.26 19.27 -16.33
N SER A 330 14.88 18.20 -16.83
CA SER A 330 14.30 17.30 -17.82
C SER A 330 13.08 16.57 -17.29
N MET A 331 13.11 16.12 -16.04
CA MET A 331 11.99 15.43 -15.43
C MET A 331 10.81 16.37 -15.12
N LEU A 332 11.05 17.65 -14.84
CA LEU A 332 9.99 18.64 -14.60
C LEU A 332 9.40 19.21 -15.91
N LEU A 333 10.24 19.59 -16.87
CA LEU A 333 9.83 20.29 -18.10
C LEU A 333 9.27 19.34 -19.19
N ASN A 334 9.51 18.03 -19.06
CA ASN A 334 9.02 17.00 -19.97
C ASN A 334 7.63 16.43 -19.59
N VAL A 335 7.04 16.89 -18.49
CA VAL A 335 5.68 16.51 -18.05
C VAL A 335 4.65 17.11 -18.98
N ARG A 336 3.70 16.30 -19.49
CA ARG A 336 2.67 16.80 -20.41
C ARG A 336 1.81 17.88 -19.77
N LEU A 337 1.77 19.09 -20.36
CA LEU A 337 0.95 20.20 -19.87
C LEU A 337 -0.57 19.95 -20.02
N CYS A 338 -0.99 19.23 -21.06
CA CYS A 338 -2.40 18.91 -21.30
C CYS A 338 -2.63 17.41 -21.12
N GLN A 339 -3.33 17.04 -20.03
CA GLN A 339 -4.05 15.77 -19.94
C GLN A 339 -5.55 15.99 -19.72
N THR A 340 -6.07 17.14 -20.16
CA THR A 340 -7.47 17.54 -19.92
C THR A 340 -8.41 17.24 -21.09
N GLN A 341 -8.00 16.49 -22.11
CA GLN A 341 -8.87 16.21 -23.27
C GLN A 341 -8.98 14.73 -23.64
N SER A 342 -9.18 13.89 -22.64
CA SER A 342 -9.86 12.60 -22.86
C SER A 342 -11.16 12.48 -22.05
N GLU A 343 -11.54 13.51 -21.28
CA GLU A 343 -12.81 13.57 -20.56
C GLU A 343 -13.79 14.62 -21.14
N GLU A 344 -13.33 15.60 -21.92
CA GLU A 344 -14.24 16.63 -22.48
C GLU A 344 -14.92 16.21 -23.78
N THR A 345 -14.41 15.23 -24.53
CA THR A 345 -15.15 14.61 -25.65
C THR A 345 -16.14 13.52 -25.20
N SER A 346 -16.23 13.26 -23.88
CA SER A 346 -17.31 12.51 -23.23
C SER A 346 -18.16 13.43 -22.33
N SER A 347 -18.23 14.72 -22.63
CA SER A 347 -19.13 15.67 -21.95
C SER A 347 -20.53 15.77 -22.59
N THR A 348 -20.91 14.79 -23.42
CA THR A 348 -22.32 14.44 -23.59
C THR A 348 -22.82 13.81 -22.30
N SER A 349 -23.32 14.64 -21.38
CA SER A 349 -24.37 14.31 -20.41
C SER A 349 -24.48 12.86 -19.91
N GLU A 350 -23.39 12.22 -19.50
CA GLU A 350 -23.50 10.96 -18.75
C GLU A 350 -24.05 11.31 -17.36
N SER A 351 -25.36 11.08 -17.19
CA SER A 351 -26.02 11.04 -15.90
C SER A 351 -25.25 10.07 -15.00
N ARG A 352 -24.48 10.58 -14.04
CA ARG A 352 -23.79 9.75 -13.04
C ARG A 352 -24.84 8.84 -12.37
N GLU A 353 -24.67 7.55 -12.61
CA GLU A 353 -25.73 6.54 -12.52
C GLU A 353 -26.07 6.15 -11.08
N HIS A 354 -27.25 5.52 -10.91
CA HIS A 354 -27.71 5.04 -9.61
C HIS A 354 -26.80 3.95 -9.05
N VAL A 355 -26.36 4.12 -7.81
CA VAL A 355 -25.50 3.16 -7.09
C VAL A 355 -26.28 2.50 -5.97
N THR A 356 -26.13 1.18 -5.83
CA THR A 356 -26.75 0.40 -4.75
C THR A 356 -25.68 -0.18 -3.85
N ILE A 357 -25.82 0.03 -2.54
CA ILE A 357 -24.87 -0.41 -1.52
C ILE A 357 -25.60 -1.30 -0.53
N TYR A 358 -25.17 -2.56 -0.47
CA TYR A 358 -25.63 -3.53 0.52
C TYR A 358 -24.67 -3.57 1.69
N LEU A 359 -25.12 -3.19 2.88
CA LEU A 359 -24.35 -3.32 4.11
C LEU A 359 -24.61 -4.69 4.71
N CYS A 360 -23.57 -5.50 4.87
CA CYS A 360 -23.69 -6.89 5.32
C CYS A 360 -22.86 -7.10 6.58
N ALA A 361 -23.51 -7.09 7.74
CA ALA A 361 -22.89 -7.42 9.02
C ALA A 361 -23.08 -8.89 9.36
N THR A 362 -22.01 -9.56 9.80
CA THR A 362 -22.10 -10.92 10.35
C THR A 362 -21.96 -10.88 11.87
N MET A 363 -22.86 -11.60 12.55
CA MET A 363 -22.94 -11.64 14.01
C MET A 363 -22.92 -13.09 14.52
N TRP A 364 -22.16 -13.33 15.59
CA TRP A 364 -22.21 -14.53 16.43
C TRP A 364 -21.80 -14.24 17.88
N HIS A 365 -22.77 -14.33 18.80
CA HIS A 365 -22.58 -14.10 20.24
C HIS A 365 -21.98 -12.72 20.59
N GLU A 366 -22.39 -11.66 19.89
CA GLU A 366 -22.05 -10.28 20.23
C GLU A 366 -22.66 -9.85 21.57
N THR A 367 -21.91 -9.00 22.28
CA THR A 367 -22.44 -8.35 23.49
C THR A 367 -23.44 -7.27 23.11
N PHE A 368 -24.24 -6.83 24.09
CA PHE A 368 -25.20 -5.73 23.90
C PHE A 368 -24.49 -4.47 23.37
N ASP A 369 -23.35 -4.10 23.96
CA ASP A 369 -22.57 -2.93 23.56
C ASP A 369 -21.99 -3.04 22.15
N GLU A 370 -21.60 -4.24 21.71
CA GLU A 370 -21.11 -4.47 20.35
C GLU A 370 -22.22 -4.27 19.33
N MET A 371 -23.36 -4.92 19.55
CA MET A 371 -24.53 -4.75 18.69
C MET A 371 -25.01 -3.29 18.65
N LEU A 372 -24.91 -2.59 19.78
CA LEU A 372 -25.26 -1.17 19.87
C LEU A 372 -24.39 -0.29 18.96
N LYS A 373 -23.07 -0.53 18.91
CA LYS A 373 -22.13 0.24 18.07
C LYS A 373 -22.44 0.12 16.57
N ILE A 374 -22.63 -1.10 16.08
CA ILE A 374 -22.91 -1.33 14.67
C ILE A 374 -24.29 -0.80 14.28
N LEU A 375 -25.31 -1.01 15.11
CA LEU A 375 -26.65 -0.47 14.86
C LEU A 375 -26.65 1.06 14.87
N THR A 376 -25.95 1.69 15.81
CA THR A 376 -25.77 3.15 15.82
C THR A 376 -25.10 3.65 14.54
N SER A 377 -24.13 2.91 13.97
CA SER A 377 -23.52 3.24 12.68
C SER A 377 -24.49 3.15 11.52
N LEU A 378 -25.34 2.11 11.49
CA LEU A 378 -26.37 1.94 10.46
C LEU A 378 -27.44 3.05 10.54
N PHE A 379 -27.88 3.43 11.74
CA PHE A 379 -28.84 4.53 11.93
C PHE A 379 -28.22 5.90 11.62
N ARG A 380 -26.95 6.14 11.96
CA ARG A 380 -26.23 7.35 11.51
C ARG A 380 -26.15 7.43 9.98
N LEU A 381 -25.95 6.30 9.30
CA LEU A 381 -25.96 6.24 7.84
C LEU A 381 -27.36 6.49 7.27
N ASP A 382 -28.42 6.00 7.91
CA ASP A 382 -29.80 6.29 7.51
C ASP A 382 -30.14 7.78 7.64
N LYS A 383 -29.73 8.41 8.75
CA LYS A 383 -29.82 9.87 8.96
C LYS A 383 -29.00 10.64 7.92
N TYR A 384 -27.89 10.08 7.48
CA TYR A 384 -27.04 10.64 6.44
C TYR A 384 -27.74 10.54 5.07
N GLN A 385 -28.60 11.50 4.80
CA GLN A 385 -28.98 11.78 3.43
C GLN A 385 -27.81 12.53 2.78
N PRO A 386 -27.37 12.18 1.55
CA PRO A 386 -26.43 12.97 0.77
C PRO A 386 -27.09 14.28 0.28
N LYS A 387 -27.68 15.03 1.22
CA LYS A 387 -28.40 16.27 1.04
C LYS A 387 -27.36 17.36 0.75
N GLN A 388 -27.10 17.57 -0.54
CA GLN A 388 -26.88 18.87 -1.23
C GLN A 388 -26.03 18.77 -2.51
N GLN A 389 -25.43 17.62 -2.84
CA GLN A 389 -24.65 17.48 -4.09
C GLN A 389 -25.49 16.95 -5.27
N SER A 390 -26.38 17.81 -5.75
CA SER A 390 -27.06 17.75 -7.06
C SER A 390 -27.97 16.53 -7.32
N ARG A 391 -29.02 16.72 -8.14
CA ARG A 391 -29.85 15.65 -8.73
C ARG A 391 -29.06 14.56 -9.52
N ARG A 392 -27.73 14.59 -9.52
CA ARG A 392 -26.82 13.80 -10.36
C ARG A 392 -26.15 12.61 -9.66
N ASN A 393 -26.38 12.33 -8.37
CA ASN A 393 -25.77 11.18 -7.65
C ASN A 393 -26.79 10.47 -6.73
N LYS A 394 -27.68 9.64 -7.28
CA LYS A 394 -28.65 8.89 -6.47
C LYS A 394 -28.01 7.60 -5.92
N MET A 395 -27.85 7.51 -4.60
CA MET A 395 -27.37 6.31 -3.91
C MET A 395 -28.50 5.67 -3.11
N SER A 396 -28.53 4.34 -3.07
CA SER A 396 -29.48 3.54 -2.28
C SER A 396 -28.71 2.66 -1.31
N PHE A 397 -29.17 2.63 -0.06
CA PHE A 397 -28.58 1.84 1.01
C PHE A 397 -29.58 0.80 1.50
N GLU A 398 -29.09 -0.41 1.73
CA GLU A 398 -29.87 -1.50 2.32
C GLU A 398 -28.99 -2.28 3.29
N ALA A 399 -29.46 -2.42 4.53
CA ALA A 399 -28.70 -3.08 5.58
C ALA A 399 -29.18 -4.51 5.83
N HIS A 400 -28.23 -5.42 5.98
CA HIS A 400 -28.42 -6.84 6.21
C HIS A 400 -27.55 -7.28 7.39
N ILE A 401 -28.17 -7.74 8.47
CA ILE A 401 -27.50 -8.37 9.60
C ILE A 401 -27.75 -9.88 9.49
N VAL A 402 -26.69 -10.67 9.40
CA VAL A 402 -26.76 -12.13 9.37
C VAL A 402 -26.29 -12.68 10.71
N PHE A 403 -27.25 -13.16 11.51
CA PHE A 403 -27.01 -13.72 12.82
C PHE A 403 -26.82 -15.24 12.71
N ASP A 404 -25.60 -15.71 12.98
CA ASP A 404 -25.25 -17.13 12.96
C ASP A 404 -25.73 -17.84 14.24
N ASP A 405 -26.16 -19.09 14.11
CA ASP A 405 -26.65 -19.92 15.21
C ASP A 405 -27.77 -19.30 16.06
N ALA A 406 -28.77 -18.70 15.39
CA ALA A 406 -29.80 -17.91 16.05
C ALA A 406 -30.84 -18.70 16.85
N PHE A 407 -30.91 -20.03 16.71
CA PHE A 407 -32.01 -20.84 17.25
C PHE A 407 -31.54 -21.89 18.27
N GLU A 408 -32.26 -22.02 19.38
CA GLU A 408 -32.06 -23.01 20.43
C GLU A 408 -33.21 -24.05 20.48
N GLY A 409 -32.83 -25.31 20.72
CA GLY A 409 -33.74 -26.41 21.03
C GLY A 409 -34.62 -26.93 19.88
N LYS A 410 -35.36 -28.02 20.13
CA LYS A 410 -36.25 -28.65 19.14
C LYS A 410 -37.41 -27.76 18.68
N GLN A 411 -37.78 -26.76 19.49
CA GLN A 411 -38.88 -25.83 19.21
C GLN A 411 -38.46 -24.59 18.38
N ARG A 412 -37.20 -24.49 17.93
CA ARG A 412 -36.67 -23.34 17.16
C ARG A 412 -36.98 -21.99 17.81
N LYS A 413 -36.71 -21.86 19.11
CA LYS A 413 -36.80 -20.57 19.80
C LYS A 413 -35.52 -19.78 19.51
N LEU A 414 -35.60 -18.44 19.47
CA LEU A 414 -34.39 -17.63 19.33
C LEU A 414 -33.50 -17.79 20.56
N ASN A 415 -32.19 -17.82 20.34
CA ASN A 415 -31.20 -17.84 21.41
C ASN A 415 -31.19 -16.49 22.17
N ARG A 416 -30.57 -16.45 23.36
CA ARG A 416 -30.52 -15.23 24.18
C ARG A 416 -29.91 -14.03 23.44
N TYR A 417 -28.86 -14.26 22.65
CA TYR A 417 -28.15 -13.18 21.95
C TYR A 417 -28.98 -12.59 20.80
N ALA A 418 -29.73 -13.41 20.08
CA ALA A 418 -30.64 -13.01 19.02
C ALA A 418 -31.84 -12.24 19.57
N VAL A 419 -32.31 -12.58 20.79
CA VAL A 419 -33.30 -11.78 21.51
C VAL A 419 -32.72 -10.42 21.90
N ASN A 420 -31.52 -10.39 22.48
CA ASN A 420 -30.83 -9.14 22.80
C ASN A 420 -30.68 -8.24 21.55
N LEU A 421 -30.37 -8.80 20.37
CA LEU A 421 -30.29 -8.01 19.14
C LEU A 421 -31.59 -7.26 18.85
N VAL A 422 -32.73 -7.92 19.01
CA VAL A 422 -34.04 -7.28 18.81
C VAL A 422 -34.23 -6.15 19.81
N GLU A 423 -33.87 -6.35 21.08
CA GLU A 423 -33.94 -5.31 22.12
C GLU A 423 -33.03 -4.11 21.80
N VAL A 424 -31.79 -4.35 21.35
CA VAL A 424 -30.87 -3.27 20.94
C VAL A 424 -31.45 -2.47 19.76
N ILE A 425 -32.04 -3.13 18.77
CA ILE A 425 -32.68 -2.45 17.64
C ILE A 425 -33.79 -1.51 18.15
N GLN A 426 -34.58 -1.97 19.13
CA GLN A 426 -35.64 -1.16 19.73
C GLN A 426 -35.08 0.07 20.45
N GLU A 427 -34.01 -0.11 21.23
CA GLU A 427 -33.36 0.97 21.98
C GLU A 427 -32.74 2.01 21.04
N VAL A 428 -31.98 1.58 20.03
CA VAL A 428 -31.38 2.50 19.05
C VAL A 428 -32.46 3.25 18.29
N TYR A 429 -33.53 2.57 17.89
CA TYR A 429 -34.64 3.23 17.21
C TYR A 429 -35.25 4.33 18.08
N ARG A 430 -35.42 4.08 19.38
CA ARG A 430 -35.92 5.07 20.34
C ARG A 430 -35.00 6.29 20.44
N ILE A 431 -33.69 6.07 20.62
CA ILE A 431 -32.70 7.15 20.74
C ILE A 431 -32.72 8.08 19.52
N PHE A 432 -32.69 7.52 18.30
CA PHE A 432 -32.63 8.32 17.07
C PHE A 432 -33.95 9.05 16.75
N MET A 433 -35.07 8.64 17.35
CA MET A 433 -36.34 9.34 17.22
C MET A 433 -36.50 10.44 18.29
N GLU A 434 -36.05 10.21 19.53
CA GLU A 434 -36.08 11.20 20.61
C GLU A 434 -35.24 12.46 20.28
N GLU A 435 -34.10 12.31 19.59
CA GLU A 435 -33.30 13.45 19.09
C GLU A 435 -34.07 14.37 18.12
N GLU A 436 -35.11 13.88 17.43
CA GLU A 436 -35.87 14.67 16.44
C GLU A 436 -37.12 15.33 17.04
N SER A 437 -37.66 14.81 18.14
CA SER A 437 -38.84 15.34 18.80
C SER A 437 -38.47 16.31 19.93
N SER A 438 -38.08 17.54 19.59
CA SER A 438 -38.13 18.63 20.56
C SER A 438 -39.60 18.96 20.88
N ILE A 439 -40.01 18.72 22.12
CA ILE A 439 -41.19 19.34 22.77
C ILE A 439 -42.51 19.06 22.04
N PHE A 440 -43.12 17.90 22.25
CA PHE A 440 -44.56 17.67 22.47
C PHE A 440 -44.89 16.19 22.26
N SER A 441 -45.50 15.62 23.29
CA SER A 441 -45.94 14.24 23.49
C SER A 441 -46.72 13.63 22.31
N GLN A 442 -46.28 12.45 21.86
CA GLN A 442 -47.14 11.44 21.22
C GLN A 442 -46.60 10.03 21.48
N ASP A 443 -47.48 9.10 21.81
CA ASP A 443 -47.16 7.68 22.03
C ASP A 443 -46.44 7.09 20.81
N TYR A 444 -45.16 6.79 20.97
CA TYR A 444 -44.33 6.23 19.91
C TYR A 444 -44.82 4.83 19.51
N LYS A 445 -45.35 4.71 18.30
CA LYS A 445 -45.63 3.39 17.69
C LYS A 445 -44.34 2.79 17.16
N MET A 446 -43.93 1.67 17.76
CA MET A 446 -42.88 0.77 17.27
C MET A 446 -42.99 0.55 15.75
N PRO A 447 -41.86 0.50 15.01
CA PRO A 447 -41.87 0.22 13.58
C PRO A 447 -42.57 -1.12 13.30
N ARG A 448 -43.40 -1.18 12.26
CA ARG A 448 -44.07 -2.41 11.84
C ARG A 448 -43.03 -3.44 11.40
N GLN A 449 -42.76 -4.42 12.26
CA GLN A 449 -41.89 -5.55 11.94
C GLN A 449 -42.60 -6.52 10.99
N LYS A 450 -41.98 -6.82 9.84
CA LYS A 450 -42.45 -7.90 8.95
C LYS A 450 -41.61 -9.14 9.20
N MET A 451 -42.25 -10.17 9.77
CA MET A 451 -41.63 -11.47 9.96
C MET A 451 -41.84 -12.34 8.72
N VAL A 452 -40.75 -12.89 8.17
CA VAL A 452 -40.78 -13.76 7.00
C VAL A 452 -40.05 -15.06 7.33
N ARG A 453 -40.72 -16.20 7.12
CA ARG A 453 -40.07 -17.51 7.19
C ARG A 453 -39.25 -17.73 5.93
N THR A 454 -38.00 -18.13 6.09
CA THR A 454 -37.05 -18.28 4.97
C THR A 454 -36.54 -19.71 4.88
N PRO A 455 -36.02 -20.15 3.71
CA PRO A 455 -35.45 -21.48 3.56
C PRO A 455 -34.37 -21.77 4.61
N TYR A 456 -33.56 -20.77 4.95
CA TYR A 456 -32.45 -20.85 5.90
C TYR A 456 -32.82 -20.61 7.38
N GLY A 457 -34.07 -20.28 7.71
CA GLY A 457 -34.46 -19.94 9.08
C GLY A 457 -35.59 -18.91 9.11
N GLY A 458 -35.28 -17.70 9.57
CA GLY A 458 -36.22 -16.59 9.65
C GLY A 458 -35.58 -15.27 9.24
N ARG A 459 -36.42 -14.28 8.93
CA ARG A 459 -35.99 -12.92 8.66
C ARG A 459 -36.98 -11.91 9.24
N LEU A 460 -36.46 -10.88 9.89
CA LEU A 460 -37.20 -9.68 10.27
C LEU A 460 -36.83 -8.54 9.33
N CYS A 461 -37.83 -7.77 8.92
CA CYS A 461 -37.62 -6.56 8.13
C CYS A 461 -38.13 -5.36 8.93
N TYR A 462 -37.27 -4.35 9.03
CA TYR A 462 -37.55 -3.05 9.63
C TYR A 462 -37.37 -1.97 8.57
N SER A 463 -38.22 -0.95 8.61
CA SER A 463 -37.98 0.30 7.88
C SER A 463 -37.41 1.31 8.87
N LEU A 464 -36.22 1.83 8.56
CA LEU A 464 -35.53 2.83 9.37
C LEU A 464 -36.21 4.21 9.24
N PRO A 465 -35.97 5.13 10.18
CA PRO A 465 -36.67 6.43 10.22
C PRO A 465 -36.59 7.26 8.93
N LYS A 466 -35.51 7.18 8.16
CA LYS A 466 -35.33 7.92 6.89
C LYS A 466 -35.65 7.09 5.65
N GLY A 467 -36.23 5.90 5.82
CA GLY A 467 -36.80 5.09 4.75
C GLY A 467 -35.86 4.06 4.14
N ASN A 468 -34.63 3.90 4.63
CA ASN A 468 -33.81 2.74 4.26
C ASN A 468 -34.31 1.48 4.97
N ASP A 469 -34.10 0.32 4.36
CA ASP A 469 -34.51 -0.96 4.93
C ASP A 469 -33.38 -1.62 5.73
N LEU A 470 -33.74 -2.22 6.86
CA LEU A 470 -32.90 -3.08 7.68
C LEU A 470 -33.49 -4.50 7.73
N TYR A 471 -32.71 -5.48 7.29
CA TYR A 471 -33.06 -6.89 7.30
C TYR A 471 -32.20 -7.64 8.31
N VAL A 472 -32.84 -8.31 9.27
CA VAL A 472 -32.17 -9.20 10.22
C VAL A 472 -32.46 -10.64 9.82
N HIS A 473 -31.42 -11.37 9.44
CA HIS A 473 -31.47 -12.73 8.97
C HIS A 473 -31.04 -13.68 10.09
N PHE A 474 -31.97 -14.49 10.60
CA PHE A 474 -31.70 -15.51 11.60
C PHE A 474 -31.43 -16.85 10.93
N LYS A 475 -30.19 -17.31 11.05
CA LYS A 475 -29.70 -18.53 10.41
C LYS A 475 -29.92 -19.74 11.33
N ASP A 476 -30.55 -20.77 10.78
CA ASP A 476 -30.72 -22.08 11.42
C ASP A 476 -29.55 -22.98 11.04
N THR A 477 -28.76 -23.41 12.03
CA THR A 477 -27.55 -24.22 11.85
C THR A 477 -27.84 -25.64 11.39
N SER A 478 -29.08 -26.11 11.52
CA SER A 478 -29.53 -27.35 10.90
C SER A 478 -29.69 -27.25 9.38
N LYS A 479 -29.71 -26.03 8.82
CA LYS A 479 -30.01 -25.78 7.40
C LYS A 479 -28.87 -25.14 6.63
N ILE A 480 -28.12 -24.23 7.24
CA ILE A 480 -26.92 -23.64 6.63
C ILE A 480 -25.74 -23.88 7.55
N ARG A 481 -24.61 -24.26 6.95
CA ARG A 481 -23.30 -24.41 7.60
C ARG A 481 -22.94 -23.22 8.48
N GLN A 482 -22.43 -23.51 9.67
CA GLN A 482 -21.87 -22.53 10.61
C GLN A 482 -20.59 -21.87 10.06
N LYS A 483 -20.21 -20.74 10.67
CA LYS A 483 -19.04 -19.88 10.40
C LYS A 483 -19.34 -18.70 9.47
N LYS A 484 -18.58 -17.61 9.70
CA LYS A 484 -18.63 -16.34 8.96
C LYS A 484 -18.60 -16.50 7.44
N ARG A 485 -17.69 -17.32 6.89
CA ARG A 485 -17.58 -17.60 5.45
C ARG A 485 -18.90 -18.03 4.81
N TRP A 486 -19.65 -18.93 5.46
CA TRP A 486 -20.92 -19.44 4.92
C TRP A 486 -22.04 -18.40 5.02
N SER A 487 -22.01 -17.56 6.06
CA SER A 487 -22.88 -16.38 6.15
C SER A 487 -22.58 -15.38 5.03
N GLN A 488 -21.30 -15.19 4.68
CA GLN A 488 -20.89 -14.35 3.54
C GLN A 488 -21.38 -14.89 2.21
N ILE A 489 -21.15 -16.19 1.96
CA ILE A 489 -21.66 -16.89 0.78
C ILE A 489 -23.18 -16.72 0.66
N MET A 490 -23.91 -16.91 1.77
CA MET A 490 -25.37 -16.82 1.79
C MET A 490 -25.86 -15.44 1.31
N TYR A 491 -25.33 -14.33 1.87
CA TYR A 491 -25.78 -13.00 1.43
C TYR A 491 -25.31 -12.68 0.01
N MET A 492 -24.13 -13.17 -0.44
CA MET A 492 -23.67 -12.93 -1.82
C MET A 492 -24.62 -13.58 -2.82
N TYR A 493 -25.02 -14.84 -2.58
CA TYR A 493 -26.00 -15.52 -3.43
C TYR A 493 -27.39 -14.89 -3.34
N TYR A 494 -27.83 -14.47 -2.15
CA TYR A 494 -29.13 -13.86 -1.99
C TYR A 494 -29.22 -12.47 -2.65
N LEU A 495 -28.24 -11.59 -2.40
CA LEU A 495 -28.26 -10.19 -2.85
C LEU A 495 -27.82 -10.04 -4.30
N LEU A 496 -26.63 -10.57 -4.62
CA LEU A 496 -26.05 -10.42 -5.95
C LEU A 496 -26.61 -11.45 -6.92
N GLY A 497 -26.86 -12.68 -6.44
CA GLY A 497 -27.35 -13.78 -7.28
C GLY A 497 -28.84 -13.69 -7.54
N TRP A 498 -29.65 -13.79 -6.48
CA TRP A 498 -31.10 -13.86 -6.60
C TRP A 498 -31.75 -12.47 -6.72
N LYS A 499 -31.52 -11.54 -5.78
CA LYS A 499 -32.24 -10.26 -5.71
C LYS A 499 -31.96 -9.39 -6.94
N LEU A 500 -30.69 -9.26 -7.31
CA LEU A 500 -30.29 -8.48 -8.47
C LEU A 500 -30.82 -9.09 -9.78
N THR A 501 -30.80 -10.43 -9.91
CA THR A 501 -31.30 -11.10 -11.13
C THR A 501 -32.83 -11.14 -11.20
N LYS A 502 -33.52 -11.31 -10.07
CA LYS A 502 -34.99 -11.36 -10.01
C LYS A 502 -35.63 -10.09 -10.56
N LYS A 503 -35.07 -8.92 -10.23
CA LYS A 503 -35.51 -7.62 -10.75
C LYS A 503 -35.61 -7.60 -12.29
N TYR A 504 -34.73 -8.33 -12.98
CA TYR A 504 -34.80 -8.46 -14.44
C TYR A 504 -35.94 -9.35 -14.90
N PHE A 505 -36.13 -10.52 -14.27
CA PHE A 505 -37.22 -11.42 -14.61
C PHE A 505 -38.59 -10.78 -14.37
N ASP A 506 -38.77 -10.12 -13.23
CA ASP A 506 -40.02 -9.41 -12.90
C ASP A 506 -40.30 -8.30 -13.94
N ASN A 507 -39.28 -7.56 -14.40
CA ASN A 507 -39.45 -6.53 -15.43
C ASN A 507 -39.79 -7.10 -16.81
N ILE A 508 -39.26 -8.29 -17.14
CA ILE A 508 -39.58 -9.00 -18.39
C ILE A 508 -41.02 -9.52 -18.35
N GLU A 509 -41.43 -10.11 -17.23
CA GLU A 509 -42.80 -10.64 -17.03
C GLU A 509 -43.86 -9.53 -17.05
N ASN A 510 -43.55 -8.35 -16.52
CA ASN A 510 -44.47 -7.21 -16.50
C ASN A 510 -44.64 -6.50 -17.86
N GLY A 511 -44.02 -6.99 -18.95
CA GLY A 511 -44.24 -6.47 -20.31
C GLY A 511 -43.59 -5.12 -20.62
N ASP A 512 -42.67 -4.64 -19.79
CA ASP A 512 -42.03 -3.32 -19.86
C ASP A 512 -40.88 -3.26 -20.90
N LEU A 513 -41.02 -4.01 -22.02
CA LEU A 513 -39.98 -4.18 -23.03
C LEU A 513 -39.63 -2.86 -23.75
N LYS A 514 -40.63 -2.01 -24.01
CA LYS A 514 -40.45 -0.70 -24.68
C LYS A 514 -39.63 0.27 -23.84
N THR A 515 -39.86 0.27 -22.53
CA THR A 515 -39.15 1.09 -21.54
C THR A 515 -37.69 0.64 -21.38
N LEU A 516 -37.45 -0.66 -21.60
CA LEU A 516 -36.10 -1.22 -21.73
C LEU A 516 -35.44 -0.74 -23.03
N GLU A 517 -36.11 -0.86 -24.19
CA GLU A 517 -35.62 -0.44 -25.52
C GLU A 517 -35.29 1.06 -25.61
N GLU A 518 -36.06 1.93 -24.97
CA GLU A 518 -35.75 3.37 -24.90
C GLU A 518 -34.52 3.67 -24.01
N ARG A 519 -34.33 2.94 -22.91
CA ARG A 519 -33.08 3.01 -22.11
C ARG A 519 -31.88 2.40 -22.86
N LEU A 520 -32.13 1.54 -23.85
CA LEU A 520 -31.12 0.87 -24.66
C LEU A 520 -30.49 1.74 -25.75
N LEU A 521 -31.27 2.62 -26.38
CA LEU A 521 -30.76 3.52 -27.43
C LEU A 521 -29.85 4.63 -26.90
N VAL A 522 -29.96 4.99 -25.62
CA VAL A 522 -29.22 6.12 -25.01
C VAL A 522 -27.85 5.71 -24.43
N SER A 523 -27.56 4.41 -24.25
CA SER A 523 -26.46 3.93 -23.39
C SER A 523 -25.25 3.27 -24.09
N VAL A 524 -25.15 3.36 -25.43
CA VAL A 524 -24.04 2.72 -26.19
C VAL A 524 -22.80 3.64 -26.27
N SER A 525 -21.98 3.61 -25.22
CA SER A 525 -20.56 3.99 -25.27
C SER A 525 -19.75 3.16 -24.26
N LEU A 526 -19.56 1.86 -24.55
CA LEU A 526 -18.73 0.99 -23.72
C LEU A 526 -17.22 1.24 -23.95
N PRO A 527 -16.36 1.16 -22.92
CA PRO A 527 -14.90 1.14 -23.10
C PRO A 527 -14.46 -0.07 -23.94
N ARG A 528 -13.58 0.15 -24.93
CA ARG A 528 -13.06 -0.86 -25.88
C ARG A 528 -12.43 -2.12 -25.26
N THR A 529 -12.23 -2.18 -23.95
CA THR A 529 -11.59 -3.31 -23.26
C THR A 529 -12.54 -4.48 -22.94
N LEU A 530 -13.86 -4.30 -23.08
CA LEU A 530 -14.87 -5.34 -22.85
C LEU A 530 -15.37 -6.01 -24.14
N SER A 531 -14.87 -5.61 -25.31
CA SER A 531 -15.26 -6.20 -26.58
C SER A 531 -14.26 -7.29 -26.97
N CYS A 532 -14.52 -8.53 -26.58
CA CYS A 532 -13.88 -9.69 -27.19
C CYS A 532 -14.88 -10.84 -27.35
N HIS A 533 -15.11 -11.18 -28.63
CA HIS A 533 -15.43 -12.51 -29.16
C HIS A 533 -16.85 -13.06 -29.00
N LEU A 534 -17.90 -12.34 -29.44
CA LEU A 534 -19.13 -12.99 -29.93
C LEU A 534 -19.83 -12.15 -31.02
N PRO A 535 -20.41 -12.77 -32.07
CA PRO A 535 -21.01 -12.11 -33.22
C PRO A 535 -22.32 -11.36 -32.87
N ALA A 536 -22.48 -10.16 -33.44
CA ALA A 536 -23.40 -9.10 -33.03
C ALA A 536 -24.87 -9.23 -33.48
N THR A 537 -25.41 -10.45 -33.69
CA THR A 537 -26.69 -10.61 -34.42
C THR A 537 -27.83 -11.32 -33.66
N THR A 538 -27.80 -11.40 -32.33
CA THR A 538 -28.91 -12.05 -31.57
C THR A 538 -29.56 -11.15 -30.49
N PRO A 539 -30.90 -11.16 -30.35
CA PRO A 539 -31.66 -10.31 -29.41
C PRO A 539 -31.42 -10.63 -27.91
N LEU A 540 -30.60 -11.63 -27.59
CA LEU A 540 -30.21 -12.02 -26.23
C LEU A 540 -29.00 -11.23 -25.67
N HIS A 541 -28.30 -10.46 -26.50
CA HIS A 541 -27.02 -9.83 -26.11
C HIS A 541 -27.19 -8.65 -25.14
N LEU A 542 -28.36 -8.03 -25.18
CA LEU A 542 -28.63 -6.70 -24.65
C LEU A 542 -29.02 -6.70 -23.15
N PRO A 543 -29.82 -7.67 -22.65
CA PRO A 543 -30.04 -7.86 -21.22
C PRO A 543 -28.77 -8.20 -20.43
N CYS A 544 -27.83 -8.93 -21.05
CA CYS A 544 -26.56 -9.33 -20.43
C CYS A 544 -25.65 -8.12 -20.12
N VAL A 545 -25.59 -7.14 -21.03
CA VAL A 545 -24.75 -5.93 -20.88
C VAL A 545 -25.27 -5.05 -19.75
N PHE A 546 -26.59 -4.86 -19.63
CA PHE A 546 -27.16 -4.11 -18.51
C PHE A 546 -27.00 -4.82 -17.18
N GLN A 547 -27.20 -6.14 -17.15
CA GLN A 547 -26.98 -6.93 -15.94
C GLN A 547 -25.53 -6.79 -15.46
N GLN A 548 -24.56 -6.74 -16.38
CA GLN A 548 -23.16 -6.53 -16.05
C GLN A 548 -22.87 -5.11 -15.54
N LYS A 549 -23.58 -4.11 -16.06
CA LYS A 549 -23.50 -2.71 -15.63
C LYS A 549 -24.11 -2.48 -14.25
N GLU A 550 -25.29 -3.04 -13.96
CA GLU A 550 -25.89 -2.95 -12.62
C GLU A 550 -25.07 -3.72 -11.58
N LYS A 551 -24.54 -4.91 -11.93
CA LYS A 551 -23.55 -5.61 -11.10
C LYS A 551 -22.32 -4.74 -10.80
N HIS A 552 -21.87 -3.94 -11.78
CA HIS A 552 -20.73 -3.06 -11.63
C HIS A 552 -21.02 -1.83 -10.74
N ASN A 553 -22.26 -1.35 -10.74
CA ASN A 553 -22.74 -0.24 -9.89
C ASN A 553 -23.34 -0.71 -8.56
N THR A 554 -23.22 -1.99 -8.24
CA THR A 554 -23.64 -2.59 -6.97
C THR A 554 -22.42 -2.85 -6.11
N TYR A 555 -22.48 -2.46 -4.84
CA TYR A 555 -21.40 -2.67 -3.87
C TYR A 555 -21.90 -3.41 -2.64
N VAL A 556 -21.03 -4.22 -2.04
CA VAL A 556 -21.28 -4.94 -0.80
C VAL A 556 -20.25 -4.49 0.24
N LEU A 557 -20.73 -3.89 1.32
CA LEU A 557 -19.90 -3.51 2.46
C LEU A 557 -19.91 -4.65 3.48
N ALA A 558 -18.78 -5.31 3.68
CA ALA A 558 -18.59 -6.30 4.74
C ALA A 558 -18.33 -5.59 6.07
N LEU A 559 -19.07 -6.00 7.10
CA LEU A 559 -19.02 -5.45 8.45
C LEU A 559 -18.94 -6.56 9.50
N ASP A 560 -18.20 -6.31 10.58
CA ASP A 560 -18.24 -7.14 11.79
C ASP A 560 -19.21 -6.54 12.81
N GLY A 561 -19.79 -7.38 13.67
CA GLY A 561 -20.83 -7.00 14.63
C GLY A 561 -20.40 -5.99 15.71
N ASP A 562 -19.10 -5.72 15.82
CA ASP A 562 -18.48 -4.80 16.78
C ASP A 562 -17.91 -3.53 16.13
N THR A 563 -18.20 -3.31 14.84
CA THR A 563 -17.63 -2.19 14.07
C THR A 563 -18.43 -0.90 14.24
N ASP A 564 -17.72 0.18 14.51
CA ASP A 564 -18.22 1.56 14.54
C ASP A 564 -17.61 2.36 13.38
N PHE A 565 -18.45 2.98 12.54
CA PHE A 565 -17.99 3.79 11.41
C PHE A 565 -18.87 5.01 11.14
N GLN A 566 -18.28 6.01 10.48
CA GLN A 566 -18.97 7.22 10.03
C GLN A 566 -19.43 7.12 8.57
N PRO A 567 -20.56 7.74 8.19
CA PRO A 567 -21.03 7.74 6.80
C PRO A 567 -20.01 8.28 5.79
N SER A 568 -19.23 9.28 6.19
CA SER A 568 -18.14 9.84 5.37
C SER A 568 -17.07 8.81 5.02
N ALA A 569 -16.74 7.90 5.94
CA ALA A 569 -15.76 6.84 5.71
C ALA A 569 -16.25 5.88 4.61
N LEU A 570 -17.53 5.52 4.60
CA LEU A 570 -18.13 4.69 3.54
C LEU A 570 -18.11 5.44 2.20
N MET A 571 -18.48 6.72 2.18
CA MET A 571 -18.49 7.51 0.95
C MET A 571 -17.10 7.57 0.30
N LEU A 572 -16.03 7.68 1.10
CA LEU A 572 -14.66 7.64 0.61
C LEU A 572 -14.29 6.30 -0.05
N LEU A 573 -14.84 5.17 0.40
CA LEU A 573 -14.66 3.87 -0.27
C LEU A 573 -15.45 3.80 -1.57
N VAL A 574 -16.69 4.28 -1.57
CA VAL A 574 -17.55 4.30 -2.77
C VAL A 574 -16.91 5.16 -3.85
N ASP A 575 -16.46 6.37 -3.52
CA ASP A 575 -15.78 7.26 -4.45
C ASP A 575 -14.51 6.62 -5.02
N ARG A 576 -13.79 5.86 -4.18
CA ARG A 576 -12.61 5.09 -4.61
C ARG A 576 -12.96 4.05 -5.68
N LEU A 577 -13.98 3.22 -5.44
CA LEU A 577 -14.39 2.20 -6.41
C LEU A 577 -15.00 2.81 -7.67
N ARG A 578 -15.74 3.91 -7.56
CA ARG A 578 -16.29 4.65 -8.71
C ARG A 578 -15.19 5.24 -9.59
N MET A 579 -14.13 5.76 -8.97
CA MET A 579 -13.00 6.37 -9.68
C MET A 579 -12.17 5.33 -10.46
N TYR A 580 -12.08 4.08 -9.97
CA TYR A 580 -11.25 3.04 -10.57
C TYR A 580 -12.05 1.78 -10.93
N PRO A 581 -12.50 1.62 -12.19
CA PRO A 581 -13.32 0.48 -12.62
C PRO A 581 -12.67 -0.91 -12.42
N GLN A 582 -11.34 -0.98 -12.38
CA GLN A 582 -10.56 -2.23 -12.20
C GLN A 582 -10.37 -2.60 -10.72
N VAL A 583 -10.84 -1.77 -9.78
CA VAL A 583 -10.75 -2.04 -8.33
C VAL A 583 -11.95 -2.89 -7.92
N GLY A 584 -11.67 -4.12 -7.50
CA GLY A 584 -12.69 -5.07 -7.05
C GLY A 584 -13.06 -4.88 -5.58
N ALA A 585 -12.14 -4.36 -4.76
CA ALA A 585 -12.39 -4.08 -3.35
C ALA A 585 -11.55 -2.90 -2.84
N ALA A 586 -12.07 -2.17 -1.86
CA ALA A 586 -11.29 -1.20 -1.08
C ALA A 586 -11.61 -1.34 0.40
N CYS A 587 -10.57 -1.32 1.22
CA CYS A 587 -10.71 -1.31 2.68
C CYS A 587 -10.38 0.05 3.29
N GLY A 588 -11.05 0.36 4.38
CA GLY A 588 -10.71 1.51 5.22
C GLY A 588 -9.53 1.24 6.14
N ARG A 589 -9.20 2.26 6.91
CA ARG A 589 -8.27 2.23 8.02
C ARG A 589 -9.00 1.79 9.29
N ILE A 590 -8.42 0.82 10.00
CA ILE A 590 -9.02 0.23 11.19
C ILE A 590 -8.30 0.69 12.45
N HIS A 591 -9.08 1.19 13.41
CA HIS A 591 -8.62 1.67 14.71
C HIS A 591 -9.09 0.73 15.82
N PRO A 592 -8.17 0.08 16.56
CA PRO A 592 -8.56 -0.78 17.67
C PRO A 592 -9.00 0.05 18.88
N THR A 593 -10.12 -0.36 19.45
CA THR A 593 -10.72 0.23 20.67
C THR A 593 -10.72 -0.78 21.81
N GLY A 594 -10.79 -0.27 23.05
CA GLY A 594 -10.69 -1.05 24.29
C GLY A 594 -9.72 -0.42 25.30
N ILE A 595 -9.54 -1.11 26.42
CA ILE A 595 -8.73 -0.67 27.56
C ILE A 595 -7.67 -1.73 27.87
N GLY A 596 -6.53 -1.30 28.42
CA GLY A 596 -5.49 -2.18 28.92
C GLY A 596 -4.27 -2.35 28.01
N PRO A 597 -3.20 -2.97 28.53
CA PRO A 597 -1.90 -3.06 27.84
C PRO A 597 -1.97 -3.86 26.54
N MET A 598 -2.82 -4.91 26.48
CA MET A 598 -2.98 -5.69 25.25
C MET A 598 -3.59 -4.84 24.11
N VAL A 599 -4.50 -3.92 24.45
CA VAL A 599 -5.06 -2.98 23.48
C VAL A 599 -4.03 -1.92 23.07
N TRP A 600 -3.21 -1.43 24.00
CA TRP A 600 -2.12 -0.48 23.70
C TRP A 600 -1.12 -1.07 22.71
N TYR A 601 -0.70 -2.32 22.91
CA TYR A 601 0.13 -3.05 21.96
C TYR A 601 -0.51 -3.07 20.56
N GLN A 602 -1.79 -3.45 20.48
CA GLN A 602 -2.52 -3.53 19.21
C GLN A 602 -2.73 -2.17 18.55
N LYS A 603 -2.95 -1.08 19.32
CA LYS A 603 -3.02 0.29 18.80
C LYS A 603 -1.75 0.66 18.05
N PHE A 604 -0.58 0.41 18.63
CA PHE A 604 0.69 0.69 17.97
C PHE A 604 0.93 -0.24 16.77
N GLU A 605 0.68 -1.54 16.92
CA GLU A 605 0.84 -2.52 15.85
C GLU A 605 -0.03 -2.19 14.63
N TYR A 606 -1.31 -1.87 14.85
CA TYR A 606 -2.22 -1.48 13.78
C TYR A 606 -1.78 -0.17 13.14
N ALA A 607 -1.35 0.82 13.93
CA ALA A 607 -0.85 2.08 13.39
C ALA A 607 0.35 1.85 12.46
N VAL A 608 1.38 1.14 12.90
CA VAL A 608 2.56 0.81 12.08
C VAL A 608 2.18 0.00 10.84
N GLY A 609 1.28 -0.99 10.99
CA GLY A 609 0.79 -1.80 9.88
C GLY A 609 0.06 -0.97 8.81
N HIS A 610 -0.75 0.00 9.21
CA HIS A 610 -1.46 0.88 8.29
C HIS A 610 -0.55 1.96 7.68
N TRP A 611 0.25 2.63 8.51
CA TRP A 611 1.17 3.70 8.07
C TRP A 611 2.22 3.20 7.09
N LEU A 612 2.82 2.03 7.36
CA LEU A 612 3.95 1.52 6.59
C LEU A 612 3.52 0.38 5.66
N GLN A 613 3.12 -0.77 6.20
CA GLN A 613 2.96 -1.99 5.41
C GLN A 613 1.81 -1.90 4.39
N LYS A 614 0.59 -1.59 4.84
CA LYS A 614 -0.59 -1.48 3.95
C LYS A 614 -0.42 -0.36 2.94
N THR A 615 0.17 0.74 3.35
CA THR A 615 0.47 1.87 2.45
C THR A 615 1.51 1.47 1.39
N ALA A 616 2.60 0.80 1.79
CA ALA A 616 3.59 0.27 0.85
C ALA A 616 2.99 -0.75 -0.12
N GLU A 617 2.20 -1.72 0.36
CA GLU A 617 1.49 -2.68 -0.46
C GLU A 617 0.60 -1.99 -1.50
N HIS A 618 -0.21 -1.02 -1.05
CA HIS A 618 -1.11 -0.25 -1.89
C HIS A 618 -0.35 0.57 -2.96
N VAL A 619 0.82 1.10 -2.63
CA VAL A 619 1.66 1.92 -3.51
C VAL A 619 2.41 1.08 -4.53
N PHE A 620 3.09 0.01 -4.11
CA PHE A 620 3.90 -0.80 -4.99
C PHE A 620 3.05 -1.65 -5.95
N GLY A 621 1.84 -2.04 -5.51
CA GLY A 621 0.87 -2.78 -6.32
C GLY A 621 -0.55 -2.70 -5.77
N CYS A 622 -0.88 -3.66 -4.91
CA CYS A 622 -2.18 -3.83 -4.29
C CYS A 622 -2.05 -4.32 -2.85
N VAL A 623 -3.13 -4.23 -2.09
CA VAL A 623 -3.20 -4.80 -0.75
C VAL A 623 -3.57 -6.27 -0.87
N LEU A 624 -2.96 -7.15 -0.06
CA LEU A 624 -3.22 -8.60 -0.15
C LEU A 624 -4.49 -9.06 0.58
N CYS A 625 -5.06 -8.22 1.45
CA CYS A 625 -6.22 -8.54 2.26
C CYS A 625 -6.99 -7.28 2.65
N SER A 626 -8.30 -7.29 2.38
CA SER A 626 -9.27 -6.34 2.91
C SER A 626 -9.89 -6.94 4.18
N PRO A 627 -9.75 -6.33 5.36
CA PRO A 627 -10.31 -6.86 6.60
C PRO A 627 -11.83 -6.91 6.57
N GLY A 628 -12.43 -7.96 7.12
CA GLY A 628 -13.89 -8.16 7.11
C GLY A 628 -14.71 -7.16 7.93
N CYS A 629 -14.07 -6.38 8.81
CA CYS A 629 -14.77 -5.41 9.66
C CYS A 629 -15.23 -4.15 8.92
N PHE A 630 -14.49 -3.66 7.90
CA PHE A 630 -14.89 -2.48 7.14
C PHE A 630 -14.26 -2.43 5.74
N SER A 631 -14.87 -3.20 4.82
CA SER A 631 -14.38 -3.30 3.43
C SER A 631 -15.51 -3.32 2.40
N LEU A 632 -15.36 -2.52 1.36
CA LEU A 632 -16.32 -2.40 0.27
C LEU A 632 -15.88 -3.22 -0.94
N PHE A 633 -16.74 -4.12 -1.41
CA PHE A 633 -16.52 -5.01 -2.54
C PHE A 633 -17.45 -4.65 -3.69
N ARG A 634 -16.94 -4.73 -4.93
CA ARG A 634 -17.75 -4.55 -6.14
C ARG A 634 -18.51 -5.82 -6.47
N GLY A 635 -19.81 -5.71 -6.74
CA GLY A 635 -20.68 -6.84 -7.09
C GLY A 635 -20.17 -7.62 -8.31
N SER A 636 -19.72 -6.93 -9.35
CA SER A 636 -19.15 -7.59 -10.54
C SER A 636 -17.84 -8.33 -10.27
N ALA A 637 -17.06 -7.92 -9.26
CA ALA A 637 -15.84 -8.61 -8.88
C ALA A 637 -16.12 -9.85 -8.02
N LEU A 638 -17.10 -9.76 -7.12
CA LEU A 638 -17.57 -10.92 -6.32
C LEU A 638 -18.24 -11.98 -7.18
N MET A 639 -18.99 -11.57 -8.21
CA MET A 639 -19.73 -12.47 -9.10
C MET A 639 -18.92 -12.94 -10.32
N ASP A 640 -17.62 -12.71 -10.31
CA ASP A 640 -16.69 -13.28 -11.30
C ASP A 640 -16.68 -14.81 -11.15
N ASP A 641 -16.69 -15.53 -12.27
CA ASP A 641 -17.03 -16.96 -12.34
C ASP A 641 -16.13 -17.82 -11.44
N ASN A 642 -14.85 -17.46 -11.34
CA ASN A 642 -13.88 -18.19 -10.54
C ASN A 642 -13.81 -17.72 -9.08
N VAL A 643 -14.35 -16.54 -8.75
CA VAL A 643 -14.34 -16.01 -7.38
C VAL A 643 -15.39 -16.72 -6.56
N ILE A 644 -16.68 -16.53 -6.88
CA ILE A 644 -17.76 -17.10 -6.08
C ILE A 644 -17.75 -18.64 -6.09
N LYS A 645 -17.40 -19.27 -7.22
CA LYS A 645 -17.31 -20.74 -7.35
C LYS A 645 -16.22 -21.34 -6.46
N ARG A 646 -15.03 -20.72 -6.41
CA ARG A 646 -13.96 -21.21 -5.52
C ARG A 646 -14.23 -20.82 -4.06
N TYR A 647 -14.83 -19.66 -3.83
CA TYR A 647 -15.18 -19.22 -2.49
C TYR A 647 -16.22 -20.13 -1.82
N THR A 648 -17.06 -20.83 -2.58
CA THR A 648 -18.02 -21.83 -2.07
C THR A 648 -17.47 -23.26 -1.92
N THR A 649 -16.22 -23.50 -2.34
CA THR A 649 -15.63 -24.84 -2.29
C THR A 649 -15.37 -25.29 -0.85
N LYS A 650 -15.80 -26.50 -0.50
CA LYS A 650 -15.64 -27.06 0.84
C LYS A 650 -14.17 -27.40 1.09
N ALA A 651 -13.69 -27.17 2.32
CA ALA A 651 -12.36 -27.60 2.71
C ALA A 651 -12.34 -29.14 2.81
N THR A 652 -11.47 -29.76 2.02
CA THR A 652 -11.28 -31.22 1.93
C THR A 652 -9.87 -31.65 2.30
N GLU A 653 -8.88 -30.76 2.11
CA GLU A 653 -7.46 -31.01 2.33
C GLU A 653 -6.96 -30.13 3.47
N ALA A 654 -5.87 -30.53 4.13
CA ALA A 654 -5.30 -29.77 5.26
C ALA A 654 -5.01 -28.31 4.91
N ALA A 655 -4.44 -28.04 3.72
CA ALA A 655 -4.19 -26.70 3.22
C ALA A 655 -5.48 -25.86 3.08
N HIS A 656 -6.57 -26.48 2.65
CA HIS A 656 -7.87 -25.81 2.47
C HIS A 656 -8.44 -25.30 3.80
N TYR A 657 -8.24 -26.02 4.91
CA TYR A 657 -8.71 -25.56 6.23
C TYR A 657 -7.95 -24.32 6.71
N VAL A 658 -6.64 -24.27 6.50
CA VAL A 658 -5.80 -23.11 6.85
C VAL A 658 -6.10 -21.93 5.95
N GLN A 659 -6.23 -22.18 4.65
CA GLN A 659 -6.41 -21.12 3.66
C GLN A 659 -7.82 -20.55 3.68
N TYR A 660 -8.85 -21.40 3.69
CA TYR A 660 -10.24 -20.97 3.46
C TYR A 660 -11.01 -20.66 4.74
N ASP A 661 -10.76 -21.41 5.82
CA ASP A 661 -11.60 -21.40 7.02
C ASP A 661 -10.98 -20.58 8.18
N GLN A 662 -9.66 -20.38 8.22
CA GLN A 662 -9.00 -19.55 9.25
C GLN A 662 -8.86 -18.06 8.86
N GLY A 663 -8.92 -17.73 7.57
CA GLY A 663 -8.86 -16.34 7.09
C GLY A 663 -9.63 -16.16 5.79
N GLU A 664 -10.95 -16.24 5.90
CA GLU A 664 -11.90 -16.17 4.79
C GLU A 664 -11.81 -14.85 4.02
N ASP A 665 -11.57 -13.73 4.70
CA ASP A 665 -11.41 -12.41 4.07
C ASP A 665 -10.16 -12.37 3.17
N ARG A 666 -9.06 -12.97 3.64
CA ARG A 666 -7.81 -13.08 2.87
C ARG A 666 -7.96 -14.03 1.69
N TRP A 667 -8.70 -15.13 1.88
CA TRP A 667 -9.01 -16.04 0.79
C TRP A 667 -9.82 -15.37 -0.31
N LEU A 668 -10.86 -14.61 0.07
CA LEU A 668 -11.67 -13.85 -0.88
C LEU A 668 -10.82 -12.84 -1.67
N CYS A 669 -9.95 -12.08 -1.00
CA CYS A 669 -9.02 -11.18 -1.67
C CYS A 669 -8.04 -11.91 -2.59
N THR A 670 -7.53 -13.06 -2.18
CA THR A 670 -6.64 -13.89 -3.00
C THR A 670 -7.32 -14.30 -4.31
N LEU A 671 -8.58 -14.70 -4.26
CA LEU A 671 -9.38 -15.02 -5.44
C LEU A 671 -9.58 -13.81 -6.36
N LEU A 672 -9.89 -12.64 -5.81
CA LEU A 672 -10.01 -11.39 -6.57
C LEU A 672 -8.71 -11.04 -7.30
N LEU A 673 -7.58 -11.11 -6.59
CA LEU A 673 -6.26 -10.82 -7.15
C LEU A 673 -5.88 -11.79 -8.27
N GLN A 674 -6.20 -13.09 -8.09
CA GLN A 674 -6.00 -14.13 -9.11
C GLN A 674 -6.85 -13.93 -10.38
N GLN A 675 -8.03 -13.31 -10.27
CA GLN A 675 -8.87 -12.93 -11.42
C GLN A 675 -8.48 -11.60 -12.09
N GLY A 676 -7.50 -10.87 -11.53
CA GLY A 676 -7.02 -9.61 -12.12
C GLY A 676 -7.62 -8.35 -11.51
N TRP A 677 -8.50 -8.48 -10.51
CA TRP A 677 -9.04 -7.34 -9.78
C TRP A 677 -7.98 -6.73 -8.86
N ARG A 678 -8.02 -5.41 -8.70
CA ARG A 678 -7.17 -4.71 -7.74
C ARG A 678 -7.88 -4.55 -6.40
N VAL A 679 -7.15 -4.74 -5.32
CA VAL A 679 -7.58 -4.42 -3.96
C VAL A 679 -6.82 -3.19 -3.46
N GLU A 680 -7.55 -2.18 -2.99
CA GLU A 680 -7.01 -0.89 -2.55
C GLU A 680 -7.23 -0.62 -1.05
N TYR A 681 -6.44 0.30 -0.50
CA TYR A 681 -6.55 0.77 0.88
C TYR A 681 -6.77 2.29 0.93
N ASN A 682 -7.85 2.74 1.56
CA ASN A 682 -8.11 4.16 1.74
C ASN A 682 -7.75 4.62 3.16
N ALA A 683 -6.62 5.31 3.30
CA ALA A 683 -6.11 5.77 4.59
C ALA A 683 -6.99 6.82 5.28
N ALA A 684 -7.85 7.54 4.53
CA ALA A 684 -8.76 8.55 5.07
C ALA A 684 -10.14 7.99 5.46
N SER A 685 -10.38 6.70 5.23
CA SER A 685 -11.66 6.04 5.50
C SER A 685 -11.56 5.29 6.82
N ASP A 686 -11.85 5.97 7.93
CA ASP A 686 -11.64 5.42 9.27
C ASP A 686 -12.85 4.62 9.80
N ALA A 687 -12.56 3.48 10.43
CA ALA A 687 -13.51 2.67 11.19
C ALA A 687 -12.85 2.13 12.48
N TYR A 688 -13.67 1.85 13.49
CA TYR A 688 -13.26 1.45 14.82
C TYR A 688 -13.81 0.05 15.14
N THR A 689 -13.03 -0.80 15.78
CA THR A 689 -13.41 -2.19 16.14
C THR A 689 -12.91 -2.52 17.54
N ASN A 690 -13.57 -3.44 18.23
CA ASN A 690 -13.10 -3.93 19.52
C ASN A 690 -11.90 -4.85 19.30
N SER A 691 -10.85 -4.63 20.08
CA SER A 691 -9.68 -5.50 20.08
C SER A 691 -9.68 -6.42 21.30
N PRO A 692 -9.10 -7.62 21.20
CA PRO A 692 -8.91 -8.52 22.33
C PRO A 692 -8.24 -7.81 23.52
N GLN A 693 -8.89 -7.84 24.68
CA GLN A 693 -8.35 -7.23 25.91
C GLN A 693 -7.54 -8.24 26.73
N GLU A 694 -7.91 -9.52 26.64
CA GLU A 694 -7.25 -10.60 27.36
C GLU A 694 -6.13 -11.26 26.53
N PHE A 695 -5.08 -11.70 27.21
CA PHE A 695 -3.94 -12.36 26.57
C PHE A 695 -4.33 -13.64 25.81
N LYS A 696 -5.23 -14.43 26.39
CA LYS A 696 -5.75 -15.67 25.79
C LYS A 696 -6.54 -15.39 24.50
N GLU A 697 -7.42 -14.41 24.53
CA GLU A 697 -8.23 -14.01 23.38
C GLU A 697 -7.33 -13.52 22.23
N PHE A 698 -6.32 -12.71 22.55
CA PHE A 698 -5.31 -12.25 21.59
C PHE A 698 -4.55 -13.42 20.94
N TYR A 699 -4.04 -14.38 21.73
CA TYR A 699 -3.33 -15.55 21.19
C TYR A 699 -4.23 -16.40 20.28
N ASN A 700 -5.49 -16.62 20.67
CA ASN A 700 -6.45 -17.39 19.88
C ASN A 700 -6.82 -16.71 18.56
N GLN A 701 -6.93 -15.38 18.54
CA GLN A 701 -7.13 -14.63 17.30
C GLN A 701 -5.94 -14.82 16.34
N ARG A 702 -4.71 -14.67 16.85
CA ARG A 702 -3.48 -14.70 16.05
C ARG A 702 -3.10 -16.09 15.57
N ARG A 703 -3.48 -17.13 16.30
CA ARG A 703 -3.42 -18.52 15.85
C ARG A 703 -4.11 -18.73 14.49
N ARG A 704 -5.18 -17.99 14.19
CA ARG A 704 -5.87 -18.07 12.89
C ARG A 704 -5.21 -17.19 11.84
N TRP A 705 -4.87 -15.95 12.21
CA TRP A 705 -4.38 -14.95 11.26
C TRP A 705 -2.98 -15.26 10.71
N GLY A 706 -2.08 -15.76 11.55
CA GLY A 706 -0.70 -16.07 11.16
C GLY A 706 -0.62 -17.12 10.05
N PRO A 707 -1.08 -18.36 10.30
CA PRO A 707 -1.06 -19.44 9.31
C PRO A 707 -1.83 -19.11 8.04
N SER A 708 -3.01 -18.46 8.14
CA SER A 708 -3.77 -18.05 6.95
C SER A 708 -3.03 -17.00 6.12
N THR A 709 -2.32 -16.07 6.76
CA THR A 709 -1.49 -15.07 6.08
C THR A 709 -0.34 -15.72 5.33
N LEU A 710 0.34 -16.68 5.96
CA LEU A 710 1.41 -17.47 5.34
C LEU A 710 0.88 -18.25 4.12
N ALA A 711 -0.17 -19.05 4.29
CA ALA A 711 -0.70 -19.91 3.24
C ALA A 711 -1.19 -19.14 2.00
N ASN A 712 -2.00 -18.09 2.20
CA ASN A 712 -2.53 -17.31 1.07
C ASN A 712 -1.45 -16.50 0.35
N THR A 713 -0.45 -15.99 1.08
CA THR A 713 0.65 -15.24 0.45
C THR A 713 1.55 -16.18 -0.36
N LEU A 714 1.83 -17.39 0.14
CA LEU A 714 2.54 -18.43 -0.61
C LEU A 714 1.78 -18.85 -1.87
N ASP A 715 0.45 -18.95 -1.84
CA ASP A 715 -0.37 -19.23 -3.03
C ASP A 715 -0.21 -18.13 -4.10
N ILE A 716 -0.27 -16.85 -3.70
CA ILE A 716 -0.03 -15.71 -4.60
C ILE A 716 1.40 -15.73 -5.17
N LEU A 717 2.40 -16.05 -4.35
CA LEU A 717 3.80 -16.12 -4.78
C LEU A 717 4.04 -17.26 -5.75
N ASN A 718 3.49 -18.45 -5.48
CA ASN A 718 3.58 -19.63 -6.35
C ASN A 718 2.96 -19.35 -7.73
N MET A 719 1.80 -18.69 -7.75
CA MET A 719 1.12 -18.27 -8.99
C MET A 719 1.60 -16.91 -9.51
N GLY A 720 2.63 -16.30 -8.91
CA GLY A 720 2.97 -14.89 -9.12
C GLY A 720 3.23 -14.52 -10.58
N ARG A 721 3.89 -15.41 -11.35
CA ARG A 721 4.13 -15.19 -12.79
C ARG A 721 2.84 -15.14 -13.60
N GLN A 722 1.86 -15.98 -13.27
CA GLN A 722 0.57 -16.02 -13.97
C GLN A 722 -0.29 -14.83 -13.56
N ILE A 723 -0.34 -14.54 -12.26
CA ILE A 723 -1.06 -13.39 -11.72
C ILE A 723 -0.52 -12.09 -12.29
N ALA A 724 0.81 -11.90 -12.39
CA ALA A 724 1.40 -10.69 -12.97
C ALA A 724 1.07 -10.48 -14.45
N ARG A 725 0.68 -11.53 -15.19
CA ARG A 725 0.22 -11.40 -16.58
C ARG A 725 -1.25 -10.97 -16.64
N ARG A 726 -2.08 -11.40 -15.70
CA ARG A 726 -3.52 -11.09 -15.65
C ARG A 726 -3.82 -9.78 -14.92
N ASN A 727 -3.15 -9.55 -13.80
CA ASN A 727 -3.36 -8.42 -12.91
C ASN A 727 -2.27 -7.35 -13.14
N PRO A 728 -2.58 -6.20 -13.77
CA PRO A 728 -1.60 -5.15 -14.01
C PRO A 728 -1.06 -4.51 -12.73
N SER A 729 -1.75 -4.72 -11.58
CA SER A 729 -1.34 -4.18 -10.27
C SER A 729 -0.21 -5.00 -9.65
N ILE A 730 -0.05 -6.27 -10.04
CA ILE A 730 0.95 -7.18 -9.48
C ILE A 730 2.14 -7.24 -10.45
N SER A 731 3.16 -6.44 -10.17
CA SER A 731 4.38 -6.38 -10.99
C SER A 731 5.46 -7.34 -10.49
N ARG A 732 6.45 -7.68 -11.33
CA ARG A 732 7.60 -8.50 -10.90
C ARG A 732 8.34 -7.93 -9.67
N PRO A 733 8.64 -6.61 -9.60
CA PRO A 733 9.21 -6.02 -8.38
C PRO A 733 8.31 -6.16 -7.16
N TYR A 734 6.99 -6.08 -7.33
CA TYR A 734 6.04 -6.30 -6.24
C TYR A 734 6.08 -7.75 -5.74
N ILE A 735 6.24 -8.74 -6.63
CA ILE A 735 6.45 -10.14 -6.24
C ILE A 735 7.75 -10.29 -5.44
N VAL A 736 8.85 -9.67 -5.89
CA VAL A 736 10.12 -9.68 -5.14
C VAL A 736 9.95 -9.06 -3.76
N TYR A 737 9.25 -7.92 -3.66
CA TYR A 737 8.90 -7.29 -2.38
C TYR A 737 8.15 -8.27 -1.47
N GLN A 738 7.15 -8.99 -1.99
CA GLN A 738 6.40 -9.97 -1.21
C GLN A 738 7.24 -11.19 -0.81
N ILE A 739 8.19 -11.63 -1.64
CA ILE A 739 9.16 -12.68 -1.29
C ILE A 739 10.05 -12.23 -0.14
N ILE A 740 10.58 -10.99 -0.19
CA ILE A 740 11.42 -10.43 0.88
C ILE A 740 10.62 -10.32 2.18
N LEU A 741 9.37 -9.84 2.12
CA LEU A 741 8.50 -9.72 3.29
C LEU A 741 8.19 -11.09 3.90
N MET A 742 7.93 -12.11 3.07
CA MET A 742 7.74 -13.49 3.50
C MET A 742 9.00 -14.06 4.16
N ALA A 743 10.16 -13.92 3.52
CA ALA A 743 11.43 -14.38 4.06
C ALA A 743 11.75 -13.70 5.40
N SER A 744 11.53 -12.39 5.52
CA SER A 744 11.69 -11.64 6.76
C SER A 744 10.79 -12.17 7.87
N SER A 745 9.52 -12.47 7.57
CA SER A 745 8.57 -13.04 8.54
C SER A 745 9.02 -14.42 9.06
N ILE A 746 9.60 -15.25 8.18
CA ILE A 746 10.14 -16.58 8.54
C ILE A 746 11.42 -16.46 9.38
N LEU A 747 12.30 -15.50 9.06
CA LEU A 747 13.56 -15.29 9.77
C LEU A 747 13.41 -14.54 11.09
N SER A 748 12.28 -13.87 11.32
CA SER A 748 12.03 -13.02 12.50
C SER A 748 12.31 -13.72 13.85
N PRO A 749 11.86 -14.97 14.10
CA PRO A 749 12.18 -15.68 15.34
C PRO A 749 13.69 -15.86 15.58
N ALA A 750 14.45 -16.14 14.52
CA ALA A 750 15.91 -16.31 14.60
C ALA A 750 16.61 -14.98 14.90
N SER A 751 16.19 -13.89 14.24
CA SER A 751 16.71 -12.54 14.52
C SER A 751 16.54 -12.12 15.97
N ILE A 752 15.42 -12.50 16.61
CA ILE A 752 15.17 -12.22 18.03
C ILE A 752 16.12 -13.02 18.93
N CYS A 753 16.34 -14.31 18.62
CA CYS A 753 17.29 -15.12 19.37
C CYS A 753 18.72 -14.56 19.27
N LEU A 754 19.13 -14.09 18.08
CA LEU A 754 20.43 -13.44 17.88
C LEU A 754 20.56 -12.14 18.66
N MET A 755 19.50 -11.31 18.68
CA MET A 755 19.47 -10.06 19.45
C MET A 755 19.63 -10.33 20.96
N ILE A 756 18.94 -11.34 21.48
CA ILE A 756 19.06 -11.75 22.89
C ILE A 756 20.44 -12.34 23.19
N ALA A 757 21.01 -13.14 22.28
CA ALA A 757 22.36 -13.66 22.41
C ALA A 757 23.41 -12.54 22.48
N GLY A 758 23.21 -11.45 21.71
CA GLY A 758 24.04 -10.25 21.79
C GLY A 758 24.00 -9.61 23.18
N ALA A 759 22.83 -9.54 23.81
CA ALA A 759 22.69 -9.04 25.17
C ALA A 759 23.40 -9.94 26.20
N PHE A 760 23.30 -11.27 26.06
CA PHE A 760 24.01 -12.19 26.95
C PHE A 760 25.53 -12.03 26.87
N ARG A 761 26.06 -11.88 25.66
CA ARG A 761 27.48 -11.63 25.43
C ARG A 761 27.94 -10.33 26.08
N TYR A 762 27.18 -9.25 25.93
CA TYR A 762 27.56 -7.94 26.45
C TYR A 762 27.47 -7.85 27.99
N VAL A 763 26.39 -8.36 28.58
CA VAL A 763 26.11 -8.19 30.02
C VAL A 763 26.82 -9.23 30.89
N PHE A 764 26.85 -10.48 30.43
CA PHE A 764 27.35 -11.61 31.23
C PHE A 764 28.70 -12.13 30.73
N GLU A 765 29.27 -11.52 29.69
CA GLU A 765 30.56 -11.90 29.09
C GLU A 765 30.63 -13.39 28.70
N VAL A 766 29.48 -14.00 28.39
CA VAL A 766 29.40 -15.41 28.02
C VAL A 766 29.93 -15.60 26.59
N GLU A 767 30.65 -16.71 26.36
CA GLU A 767 31.14 -17.08 25.03
C GLU A 767 30.01 -17.00 23.97
N PRO A 768 30.26 -16.50 22.75
CA PRO A 768 29.22 -16.34 21.72
C PRO A 768 28.38 -17.61 21.47
N ASN A 769 29.01 -18.79 21.45
CA ASN A 769 28.30 -20.06 21.28
C ASN A 769 27.38 -20.37 22.47
N GLY A 770 27.86 -20.14 23.69
CA GLY A 770 27.07 -20.29 24.92
C GLY A 770 25.90 -19.30 24.98
N SER A 771 26.13 -18.05 24.60
CA SER A 771 25.10 -17.00 24.53
C SER A 771 23.98 -17.35 23.56
N LEU A 772 24.32 -17.89 22.39
CA LEU A 772 23.32 -18.34 21.41
C LEU A 772 22.51 -19.53 21.94
N CYS A 773 23.17 -20.51 22.58
CA CYS A 773 22.49 -21.66 23.19
C CYS A 773 21.50 -21.21 24.26
N LEU A 774 21.90 -20.29 25.15
CA LEU A 774 21.04 -19.73 26.20
C LEU A 774 19.85 -18.95 25.63
N ALA A 775 20.03 -18.23 24.53
CA ALA A 775 18.96 -17.48 23.88
C ALA A 775 17.91 -18.39 23.20
N VAL A 776 18.35 -19.50 22.61
CA VAL A 776 17.48 -20.44 21.88
C VAL A 776 16.77 -21.43 22.82
N LEU A 777 17.38 -21.77 23.96
CA LEU A 777 16.87 -22.78 24.88
C LEU A 777 15.40 -22.57 25.31
N PRO A 778 14.96 -21.38 25.77
CA PRO A 778 13.57 -21.21 26.19
C PRO A 778 12.57 -21.36 25.03
N ALA A 779 12.96 -21.00 23.80
CA ALA A 779 12.13 -21.19 22.61
C ALA A 779 11.95 -22.68 22.28
N VAL A 780 13.03 -23.47 22.35
CA VAL A 780 12.98 -24.92 22.13
C VAL A 780 12.13 -25.60 23.20
N LEU A 781 12.30 -25.23 24.47
CA LEU A 781 11.46 -25.74 25.56
C LEU A 781 9.99 -25.40 25.33
N TYR A 782 9.69 -24.17 24.89
CA TYR A 782 8.32 -23.77 24.58
C TYR A 782 7.74 -24.54 23.39
N ILE A 783 8.52 -24.85 22.35
CA ILE A 783 8.10 -25.74 21.26
C ILE A 783 7.70 -27.12 21.81
N VAL A 784 8.51 -27.71 22.68
CA VAL A 784 8.21 -29.00 23.31
C VAL A 784 6.92 -28.93 24.13
N VAL A 785 6.71 -27.85 24.89
CA VAL A 785 5.46 -27.61 25.63
C VAL A 785 4.27 -27.51 24.68
N CYS A 786 4.39 -26.79 23.56
CA CYS A 786 3.32 -26.67 22.56
C CYS A 786 2.94 -28.00 21.90
N TYR A 787 3.88 -28.94 21.74
CA TYR A 787 3.58 -30.25 21.16
C TYR A 787 2.97 -31.24 22.15
N THR A 788 3.30 -31.12 23.44
CA THR A 788 2.95 -32.10 24.49
C THR A 788 1.73 -31.71 25.33
N THR A 789 1.43 -30.42 25.48
CA THR A 789 0.40 -29.94 26.41
C THR A 789 -0.86 -29.42 25.71
N LYS A 790 -1.95 -29.23 26.47
CA LYS A 790 -3.21 -28.64 25.96
C LYS A 790 -3.06 -27.12 25.78
N ALA A 791 -3.78 -26.55 24.82
CA ALA A 791 -3.71 -25.12 24.46
C ALA A 791 -3.81 -24.15 25.65
N GLU A 792 -4.63 -24.44 26.66
CA GLU A 792 -4.73 -23.61 27.88
C GLU A 792 -3.41 -23.50 28.64
N ILE A 793 -2.69 -24.62 28.78
CA ILE A 793 -1.38 -24.66 29.45
C ILE A 793 -0.34 -23.96 28.59
N GLN A 794 -0.39 -24.15 27.27
CA GLN A 794 0.52 -23.48 26.34
C GLN A 794 0.41 -21.96 26.46
N ILE A 795 -0.81 -21.40 26.47
CA ILE A 795 -1.04 -19.96 26.62
C ILE A 795 -0.60 -19.47 28.00
N MET A 796 -0.82 -20.26 29.06
CA MET A 796 -0.34 -19.92 30.41
C MET A 796 1.19 -19.83 30.47
N VAL A 797 1.89 -20.83 29.92
CA VAL A 797 3.35 -20.84 29.83
C VAL A 797 3.83 -19.67 28.96
N ALA A 798 3.16 -19.40 27.85
CA ALA A 798 3.45 -18.23 27.01
C ALA A 798 3.35 -16.93 27.81
N ALA A 799 2.29 -16.75 28.62
CA ALA A 799 2.12 -15.56 29.45
C ALA A 799 3.25 -15.38 30.46
N VAL A 800 3.67 -16.46 31.13
CA VAL A 800 4.81 -16.43 32.06
C VAL A 800 6.11 -16.09 31.33
N LEU A 801 6.38 -16.75 30.20
CA LEU A 801 7.56 -16.47 29.38
C LEU A 801 7.53 -15.04 28.82
N SER A 802 6.38 -14.50 28.43
CA SER A 802 6.24 -13.12 27.95
C SER A 802 6.67 -12.10 29.01
N VAL A 803 6.33 -12.33 30.29
CA VAL A 803 6.79 -11.48 31.40
C VAL A 803 8.30 -11.57 31.54
N LEU A 804 8.88 -12.78 31.55
CA LEU A 804 10.33 -12.97 31.62
C LEU A 804 11.07 -12.32 30.45
N TYR A 805 10.57 -12.49 29.23
CA TYR A 805 11.12 -11.87 28.03
C TYR A 805 11.01 -10.35 28.06
N THR A 806 10.01 -9.78 28.72
CA THR A 806 9.90 -8.32 28.86
C THR A 806 11.08 -7.76 29.66
N PHE A 807 11.46 -8.42 30.77
CA PHE A 807 12.65 -8.04 31.53
C PHE A 807 13.94 -8.27 30.74
N LEU A 808 14.04 -9.38 30.02
CA LEU A 808 15.20 -9.67 29.16
C LEU A 808 15.36 -8.65 28.03
N MET A 809 14.25 -8.18 27.45
CA MET A 809 14.26 -7.14 26.44
C MET A 809 14.67 -5.79 27.00
N LEU A 810 14.25 -5.44 28.21
CA LEU A 810 14.72 -4.23 28.87
C LEU A 810 16.25 -4.27 29.07
N ALA A 811 16.78 -5.40 29.54
CA ALA A 811 18.22 -5.62 29.65
C ALA A 811 18.91 -5.54 28.27
N THR A 812 18.30 -6.10 27.23
CA THR A 812 18.82 -6.04 25.85
C THR A 812 18.90 -4.61 25.33
N ILE A 813 17.89 -3.77 25.57
CA ILE A 813 17.90 -2.35 25.17
C ILE A 813 19.03 -1.61 25.91
N ILE A 814 19.17 -1.83 27.22
CA ILE A 814 20.27 -1.24 28.01
C ILE A 814 21.64 -1.71 27.49
N SER A 815 21.76 -2.97 27.10
CA SER A 815 22.99 -3.53 26.52
C SER A 815 23.36 -2.86 25.21
N ILE A 816 22.39 -2.63 24.32
CA ILE A 816 22.61 -1.93 23.04
C ILE A 816 23.06 -0.49 23.29
N VAL A 817 22.47 0.20 24.26
CA VAL A 817 22.89 1.55 24.64
C VAL A 817 24.30 1.54 25.24
N GLY A 818 24.61 0.56 26.08
CA GLY A 818 25.95 0.36 26.62
C GLY A 818 27.00 0.13 25.52
N ASP A 819 26.68 -0.73 24.55
CA ASP A 819 27.53 -1.05 23.40
C ASP A 819 27.87 0.21 22.59
N ILE A 820 26.87 1.04 22.28
CA ILE A 820 27.05 2.34 21.60
C ILE A 820 27.99 3.28 22.38
N ILE A 821 27.85 3.32 23.71
CA ILE A 821 28.68 4.16 24.58
C ILE A 821 30.12 3.61 24.66
N SER A 822 30.27 2.29 24.75
CA SER A 822 31.58 1.64 24.87
C SER A 822 32.43 1.79 23.61
N GLU A 823 31.81 1.68 22.43
CA GLU A 823 32.48 1.78 21.13
C GLU A 823 32.61 3.25 20.65
N GLN A 824 32.10 4.22 21.42
CA GLN A 824 32.09 5.66 21.09
C GLN A 824 31.51 5.96 19.69
N THR A 825 30.62 5.10 19.20
CA THR A 825 30.05 5.20 17.86
C THR A 825 28.63 4.66 17.82
N PHE A 826 27.74 5.38 17.13
CA PHE A 826 26.39 4.89 16.85
C PHE A 826 26.35 3.90 15.68
N PHE A 827 27.48 3.67 15.00
CA PHE A 827 27.59 2.81 13.83
C PHE A 827 27.73 1.31 14.17
N THR A 828 27.52 0.89 15.42
CA THR A 828 27.40 -0.54 15.72
C THR A 828 26.17 -1.12 15.00
N PRO A 829 26.20 -2.37 14.47
CA PRO A 829 25.08 -2.93 13.71
C PRO A 829 23.74 -2.90 14.47
N THR A 830 23.77 -3.18 15.77
CA THR A 830 22.64 -3.12 16.72
C THR A 830 22.20 -1.68 16.99
N GLY A 831 23.14 -0.75 17.14
CA GLY A 831 22.85 0.68 17.31
C GLY A 831 22.21 1.29 16.07
N ILE A 832 22.74 0.99 14.87
CA ILE A 832 22.15 1.40 13.58
C ILE A 832 20.72 0.88 13.47
N PHE A 833 20.48 -0.39 13.81
CA PHE A 833 19.13 -0.97 13.74
C PHE A 833 18.15 -0.25 14.67
N LEU A 834 18.49 -0.08 15.96
CA LEU A 834 17.61 0.55 16.94
C LEU A 834 17.35 2.02 16.59
N PHE A 835 18.39 2.77 16.23
CA PHE A 835 18.28 4.17 15.83
C PHE A 835 17.45 4.32 14.55
N SER A 836 17.72 3.52 13.52
CA SER A 836 16.97 3.55 12.26
C SER A 836 15.50 3.21 12.46
N MET A 837 15.18 2.20 13.28
CA MET A 837 13.81 1.84 13.60
C MET A 837 13.09 2.95 14.37
N THR A 838 13.74 3.52 15.39
CA THR A 838 13.18 4.62 16.20
C THR A 838 12.97 5.87 15.36
N MET A 839 13.93 6.22 14.51
CA MET A 839 13.83 7.32 13.56
C MET A 839 12.69 7.09 12.57
N MET A 840 12.59 5.89 11.98
CA MET A 840 11.53 5.54 11.04
C MET A 840 10.14 5.69 11.68
N TYR A 841 9.92 5.14 12.87
CA TYR A 841 8.63 5.26 13.55
C TYR A 841 8.32 6.70 13.99
N THR A 842 9.31 7.44 14.48
CA THR A 842 9.13 8.83 14.91
C THR A 842 8.78 9.74 13.72
N VAL A 843 9.53 9.64 12.61
CA VAL A 843 9.25 10.39 11.38
C VAL A 843 7.87 10.00 10.83
N THR A 844 7.52 8.72 10.84
CA THR A 844 6.20 8.25 10.37
C THR A 844 5.07 8.80 11.24
N ALA A 845 5.24 8.82 12.57
CA ALA A 845 4.27 9.40 13.48
C ALA A 845 4.13 10.92 13.28
N MET A 846 5.23 11.66 13.02
CA MET A 846 5.20 13.09 12.69
C MET A 846 4.41 13.38 11.40
N LEU A 847 4.43 12.46 10.44
CA LEU A 847 3.60 12.55 9.21
C LEU A 847 2.11 12.27 9.46
N HIS A 848 1.74 11.77 10.65
CA HIS A 848 0.37 11.49 11.08
C HIS A 848 0.05 12.22 12.41
N PRO A 849 -0.02 13.56 12.41
CA PRO A 849 -0.06 14.37 13.63
C PRO A 849 -1.28 14.07 14.53
N GLN A 850 -2.40 13.63 13.95
CA GLN A 850 -3.60 13.24 14.71
C GLN A 850 -3.38 12.02 15.62
N GLU A 851 -2.33 11.25 15.37
CA GLU A 851 -2.05 9.96 16.01
C GLU A 851 -0.65 9.90 16.60
N PHE A 852 0.02 11.04 16.68
CA PHE A 852 1.37 11.13 17.22
C PHE A 852 1.47 10.53 18.64
N TYR A 853 0.40 10.66 19.43
CA TYR A 853 0.30 10.09 20.78
C TYR A 853 0.40 8.55 20.82
N ILE A 854 0.12 7.85 19.71
CA ILE A 854 0.22 6.38 19.64
C ILE A 854 1.67 5.92 19.83
N LEU A 855 2.66 6.78 19.55
CA LEU A 855 4.09 6.48 19.75
C LEU A 855 4.42 6.09 21.21
N ILE A 856 3.65 6.60 22.19
CA ILE A 856 3.80 6.23 23.61
C ILE A 856 3.60 4.72 23.81
N TYR A 857 2.65 4.12 23.09
CA TYR A 857 2.39 2.68 23.13
C TYR A 857 3.49 1.86 22.42
N GLY A 858 4.33 2.52 21.61
CA GLY A 858 5.48 1.90 20.94
C GLY A 858 6.51 1.33 21.91
N LEU A 859 6.66 1.89 23.11
CA LEU A 859 7.56 1.35 24.12
C LEU A 859 7.12 -0.05 24.58
N LEU A 860 5.82 -0.23 24.84
CA LEU A 860 5.25 -1.53 25.19
C LEU A 860 5.43 -2.53 24.04
N TYR A 861 5.25 -2.08 22.80
CA TYR A 861 5.45 -2.90 21.62
C TYR A 861 6.91 -3.38 21.51
N LEU A 862 7.90 -2.51 21.73
CA LEU A 862 9.33 -2.86 21.67
C LEU A 862 9.76 -3.86 22.75
N ILE A 863 9.32 -3.68 24.00
CA ILE A 863 9.70 -4.58 25.10
C ILE A 863 9.03 -5.96 24.99
N THR A 864 7.92 -6.07 24.24
CA THR A 864 7.18 -7.33 24.06
C THR A 864 7.49 -8.03 22.72
N VAL A 865 8.50 -7.58 21.97
CA VAL A 865 8.88 -8.16 20.67
C VAL A 865 9.07 -9.69 20.72
N PRO A 866 9.81 -10.29 21.68
CA PRO A 866 9.95 -11.74 21.72
C PRO A 866 8.63 -12.47 21.98
N SER A 867 7.73 -11.89 22.78
CA SER A 867 6.40 -12.46 22.98
C SER A 867 5.62 -12.52 21.67
N ALA A 868 5.60 -11.41 20.92
CA ALA A 868 4.78 -11.29 19.71
C ALA A 868 5.37 -11.97 18.47
N TYR A 869 6.69 -12.01 18.34
CA TYR A 869 7.36 -12.47 17.12
C TYR A 869 8.12 -13.81 17.28
N LEU A 870 8.30 -14.31 18.50
CA LEU A 870 8.87 -15.63 18.77
C LEU A 870 7.82 -16.58 19.37
N LEU A 871 7.32 -16.30 20.58
CA LEU A 871 6.37 -17.20 21.28
C LEU A 871 5.04 -17.36 20.54
N LEU A 872 4.45 -16.24 20.10
CA LEU A 872 3.17 -16.26 19.40
C LEU A 872 3.26 -17.00 18.06
N ASN A 873 4.36 -16.83 17.32
CA ASN A 873 4.60 -17.54 16.06
C ASN A 873 4.75 -19.04 16.28
N ILE A 874 5.47 -19.47 17.32
CA ILE A 874 5.56 -20.88 17.70
C ILE A 874 4.16 -21.44 18.01
N TYR A 875 3.39 -20.75 18.87
CA TYR A 875 2.04 -21.17 19.24
C TYR A 875 1.11 -21.28 18.03
N ALA A 876 1.12 -20.28 17.15
CA ALA A 876 0.26 -20.22 15.98
C ALA A 876 0.56 -21.33 14.97
N MET A 877 1.85 -21.63 14.74
CA MET A 877 2.27 -22.65 13.77
C MET A 877 2.03 -24.07 14.31
N VAL A 878 2.34 -24.34 15.57
CA VAL A 878 2.12 -25.68 16.16
C VAL A 878 0.62 -26.01 16.26
N ASN A 879 -0.22 -25.02 16.54
CA ASN A 879 -1.66 -25.20 16.67
C ASN A 879 -2.45 -24.90 15.38
N MET A 880 -1.80 -24.97 14.21
CA MET A 880 -2.47 -24.68 12.93
C MET A 880 -3.62 -25.65 12.61
N ASN A 881 -3.59 -26.86 13.20
CA ASN A 881 -4.66 -27.86 13.10
C ASN A 881 -5.95 -27.44 13.82
N ASN A 882 -5.87 -26.50 14.78
CA ASN A 882 -7.03 -26.05 15.52
C ASN A 882 -7.76 -24.94 14.75
N VAL A 883 -8.88 -25.33 14.14
CA VAL A 883 -9.77 -24.45 13.35
C VAL A 883 -10.93 -23.87 14.16
N SER A 884 -10.90 -23.96 15.50
CA SER A 884 -11.90 -23.32 16.35
C SER A 884 -11.80 -21.80 16.27
N TRP A 885 -12.91 -21.11 16.56
CA TRP A 885 -12.94 -19.65 16.55
C TRP A 885 -12.34 -19.04 17.82
N GLY A 886 -12.38 -19.78 18.94
CA GLY A 886 -11.51 -19.58 20.12
C GLY A 886 -11.74 -18.30 20.94
N THR A 887 -12.57 -17.36 20.50
CA THR A 887 -12.88 -16.12 21.24
C THR A 887 -14.16 -16.23 22.07
N ARG A 888 -15.15 -17.08 21.71
CA ARG A 888 -16.49 -17.12 22.38
C ARG A 888 -17.19 -18.48 22.44
N GLU A 889 -16.48 -19.59 22.22
CA GLU A 889 -17.07 -20.94 22.30
C GLU A 889 -17.25 -21.37 23.78
N LYS A 890 -18.49 -21.60 24.23
CA LYS A 890 -18.74 -22.37 25.46
C LYS A 890 -18.58 -23.87 25.17
N GLN A 891 -17.99 -24.60 26.11
CA GLN A 891 -18.11 -26.06 26.15
C GLN A 891 -19.59 -26.43 26.27
N THR A 892 -20.08 -27.30 25.39
CA THR A 892 -21.42 -27.89 25.53
C THR A 892 -21.50 -28.60 26.88
N PRO A 893 -22.50 -28.30 27.73
CA PRO A 893 -22.70 -29.05 28.97
C PRO A 893 -23.06 -30.49 28.61
N ASP A 894 -22.36 -31.44 29.21
CA ASP A 894 -22.68 -32.86 29.12
C ASP A 894 -24.15 -33.08 29.49
N ILE A 895 -24.91 -33.64 28.54
CA ILE A 895 -26.29 -34.06 28.74
C ILE A 895 -26.24 -35.34 29.57
N SER A 896 -26.02 -35.23 30.87
CA SER A 896 -26.46 -36.21 31.88
C SER A 896 -26.09 -35.76 33.29
N LYS A 897 -26.97 -34.96 33.91
CA LYS A 897 -27.37 -35.09 35.33
C LYS A 897 -28.50 -34.10 35.64
N PRO A 898 -29.59 -34.54 36.28
CA PRO A 898 -30.69 -33.65 36.63
C PRO A 898 -30.28 -32.70 37.75
N SER A 899 -30.74 -31.46 37.64
CA SER A 899 -30.56 -30.36 38.57
C SER A 899 -31.22 -30.62 39.93
N SER A 900 -30.49 -30.40 41.03
CA SER A 900 -31.09 -30.07 42.31
C SER A 900 -30.91 -28.58 42.60
N THR A 901 -32.03 -27.93 42.80
CA THR A 901 -32.27 -26.52 43.14
C THR A 901 -31.67 -26.10 44.47
N SER A 902 -31.03 -24.92 44.52
CA SER A 902 -31.15 -24.02 45.68
C SER A 902 -30.80 -22.59 45.30
N SER A 903 -31.70 -21.68 45.63
CA SER A 903 -31.61 -20.23 45.49
C SER A 903 -30.61 -19.60 46.47
N LYS A 904 -30.01 -18.47 46.11
CA LYS A 904 -29.94 -17.26 46.95
C LYS A 904 -29.39 -16.05 46.19
N ARG A 905 -29.93 -14.89 46.60
CA ARG A 905 -29.76 -13.53 46.07
C ARG A 905 -28.46 -12.88 46.54
N ASP A 906 -28.13 -11.80 45.85
CA ASP A 906 -27.05 -10.83 46.03
C ASP A 906 -26.87 -10.30 47.46
N GLN A 907 -25.61 -9.95 47.78
CA GLN A 907 -25.28 -8.74 48.56
C GLN A 907 -23.80 -8.38 48.42
N ASP A 908 -23.55 -7.12 48.06
CA ASP A 908 -22.25 -6.43 48.04
C ASP A 908 -21.61 -6.36 49.44
N THR A 909 -20.27 -6.35 49.52
CA THR A 909 -19.47 -5.33 50.24
C THR A 909 -17.96 -5.55 50.11
N ASN A 910 -17.25 -4.41 50.08
CA ASN A 910 -15.81 -4.17 50.01
C ASN A 910 -14.96 -5.02 50.98
N MET A 911 -13.67 -5.26 50.64
CA MET A 911 -12.50 -4.78 51.42
C MET A 911 -11.17 -5.31 50.84
N TRP A 912 -10.18 -4.43 50.79
CA TRP A 912 -8.78 -4.68 50.46
C TRP A 912 -8.12 -5.69 51.41
N GLY A 913 -7.26 -6.58 50.89
CA GLY A 913 -6.43 -7.46 51.69
C GLY A 913 -5.42 -8.27 50.86
N PHE A 914 -4.17 -7.82 50.85
CA PHE A 914 -3.00 -8.63 50.51
C PHE A 914 -2.85 -9.78 51.51
N SER A 915 -2.62 -11.02 51.07
CA SER A 915 -1.83 -11.99 51.85
C SER A 915 -1.29 -13.16 51.01
N CYS A 916 -0.14 -13.62 51.50
CA CYS A 916 0.84 -14.59 51.03
C CYS A 916 0.36 -16.05 50.88
N CYS A 917 1.09 -16.77 50.01
CA CYS A 917 1.47 -18.18 50.01
C CYS A 917 0.86 -19.15 51.04
N SER A 918 0.19 -20.17 50.53
CA SER A 918 0.47 -21.62 50.73
C SER A 918 -0.72 -22.40 50.19
N PHE A 919 -0.51 -23.52 49.49
CA PHE A 919 -1.30 -24.73 49.80
C PHE A 919 -0.66 -26.02 49.27
N GLY A 920 -0.46 -26.91 50.24
CA GLY A 920 0.03 -28.28 50.15
C GLY A 920 -0.69 -29.19 49.14
N PHE A 921 0.10 -30.14 48.66
CA PHE A 921 -0.35 -31.38 48.03
C PHE A 921 -1.17 -32.21 49.02
N HIS A 922 -2.41 -32.53 48.67
CA HIS A 922 -3.14 -33.64 49.27
C HIS A 922 -3.50 -34.65 48.16
N VAL A 923 -2.81 -35.78 48.19
CA VAL A 923 -3.10 -36.95 47.36
C VAL A 923 -4.23 -37.74 48.02
N SER A 924 -5.28 -38.05 47.28
CA SER A 924 -6.19 -39.16 47.60
C SER A 924 -6.44 -40.00 46.34
N ARG A 925 -6.10 -41.29 46.46
CA ARG A 925 -6.25 -42.35 45.47
C ARG A 925 -7.67 -42.94 45.51
N ASN A 926 -8.28 -43.16 44.34
CA ASN A 926 -8.99 -44.37 43.89
C ASN A 926 -9.93 -43.99 42.73
N SER A 927 -9.56 -44.23 41.47
CA SER A 927 -9.68 -45.49 40.71
C SER A 927 -11.08 -45.78 40.18
N LYS A 928 -11.30 -45.50 38.88
CA LYS A 928 -11.79 -46.49 37.90
C LYS A 928 -11.45 -46.01 36.49
N VAL A 929 -10.68 -46.84 35.80
CA VAL A 929 -10.21 -46.70 34.43
C VAL A 929 -11.32 -47.12 33.47
N SER A 930 -11.49 -46.40 32.36
CA SER A 930 -12.15 -46.89 31.15
C SER A 930 -11.42 -46.34 29.91
N ASP A 931 -10.62 -47.22 29.31
CA ASP A 931 -10.14 -47.30 27.92
C ASP A 931 -10.21 -46.03 27.05
N THR A 932 -9.18 -45.18 27.18
CA THR A 932 -8.82 -44.15 26.17
C THR A 932 -7.29 -43.94 26.04
N SER A 933 -6.46 -44.76 26.69
CA SER A 933 -5.01 -44.50 26.80
C SER A 933 -4.16 -45.02 25.63
N GLU A 934 -4.59 -46.05 24.88
CA GLU A 934 -3.73 -46.65 23.84
C GLU A 934 -3.68 -45.86 22.53
N THR A 935 -4.77 -45.20 22.11
CA THR A 935 -4.79 -44.39 20.89
C THR A 935 -4.08 -43.05 21.05
N GLN A 936 -3.99 -42.52 22.27
CA GLN A 936 -3.31 -41.25 22.54
C GLN A 936 -1.79 -41.41 22.64
N GLN A 937 -1.31 -42.52 23.22
CA GLN A 937 0.12 -42.85 23.25
C GLN A 937 0.69 -43.12 21.85
N LEU A 938 -0.08 -43.74 20.94
CA LEU A 938 0.38 -44.00 19.57
C LEU A 938 0.53 -42.72 18.72
N ILE A 939 -0.24 -41.68 19.02
CA ILE A 939 -0.16 -40.36 18.36
C ILE A 939 1.01 -39.55 18.92
N GLU A 940 1.27 -39.63 20.24
CA GLU A 940 2.41 -39.00 20.92
C GLU A 940 3.75 -39.53 20.38
N VAL A 941 3.87 -40.85 20.20
CA VAL A 941 5.09 -41.49 19.65
C VAL A 941 5.31 -41.11 18.18
N LYS A 942 4.26 -41.02 17.36
CA LYS A 942 4.37 -40.59 15.95
C LYS A 942 4.78 -39.11 15.82
N ARG A 943 4.37 -38.24 16.74
CA ARG A 943 4.78 -36.82 16.75
C ARG A 943 6.27 -36.64 17.06
N LEU A 944 6.79 -37.40 18.02
CA LEU A 944 8.21 -37.36 18.39
C LEU A 944 9.11 -37.97 17.29
N TYR A 945 8.66 -39.07 16.65
CA TYR A 945 9.41 -39.74 15.57
C TYR A 945 9.51 -38.88 14.30
N THR A 946 8.46 -38.11 13.99
CA THR A 946 8.46 -37.17 12.85
C THR A 946 9.39 -35.98 13.10
N PHE A 947 9.52 -35.54 14.35
CA PHE A 947 10.41 -34.44 14.74
C PHE A 947 11.90 -34.82 14.67
N ILE A 948 12.26 -36.04 15.10
CA ILE A 948 13.63 -36.56 14.99
C ILE A 948 14.06 -36.70 13.52
N HIS A 949 13.15 -37.14 12.63
CA HIS A 949 13.43 -37.22 11.19
C HIS A 949 13.51 -35.85 10.50
N LEU A 950 12.78 -34.83 10.97
CA LEU A 950 12.82 -33.49 10.40
C LEU A 950 14.13 -32.75 10.76
N ILE A 951 14.68 -33.00 11.95
CA ILE A 951 16.00 -32.46 12.37
C ILE A 951 17.14 -33.16 11.61
N ALA A 952 17.00 -34.46 11.29
CA ALA A 952 17.98 -35.19 10.50
C ALA A 952 18.03 -34.77 9.01
N PHE A 953 17.00 -34.11 8.48
CA PHE A 953 16.89 -33.77 7.04
C PHE A 953 17.54 -32.43 6.65
N ILE A 954 18.07 -31.65 7.61
CA ILE A 954 18.69 -30.33 7.33
C ILE A 954 20.19 -30.43 7.01
N GLY A 955 20.80 -31.63 7.04
CA GLY A 955 22.24 -31.75 6.78
C GLY A 955 22.64 -33.04 6.10
N THR A 956 22.40 -33.17 4.79
CA THR A 956 23.23 -33.95 3.85
C THR A 956 22.87 -33.63 2.41
N GLU A 957 23.82 -33.06 1.65
CA GLU A 957 23.88 -33.20 0.19
C GLU A 957 24.26 -34.66 -0.16
N SER A 958 23.58 -35.27 -1.13
CA SER A 958 24.15 -36.32 -1.99
C SER A 958 23.18 -36.75 -3.10
N SER A 959 23.55 -36.41 -4.33
CA SER A 959 23.60 -37.27 -5.53
C SER A 959 22.76 -38.57 -5.62
N GLY A 960 21.82 -38.59 -6.58
CA GLY A 960 21.44 -39.71 -7.49
C GLY A 960 20.77 -40.96 -6.87
N PRO A 961 20.09 -41.84 -7.67
CA PRO A 961 20.22 -42.03 -9.11
C PRO A 961 18.90 -41.93 -9.93
N LYS A 962 19.08 -41.98 -11.25
CA LYS A 962 18.05 -42.07 -12.29
C LYS A 962 17.33 -43.42 -12.25
N GLU A 963 16.00 -43.40 -12.34
CA GLU A 963 15.23 -44.53 -12.90
C GLU A 963 14.20 -44.03 -13.90
N GLU A 964 14.27 -44.60 -15.10
CA GLU A 964 13.32 -44.46 -16.20
C GLU A 964 12.18 -45.50 -16.09
N HIS A 965 11.06 -45.16 -16.74
CA HIS A 965 9.98 -46.02 -17.25
C HIS A 965 8.88 -46.54 -16.28
N LYS A 966 7.70 -45.90 -16.34
CA LYS A 966 6.51 -46.37 -17.11
C LYS A 966 5.26 -45.56 -16.73
N LEU A 967 4.79 -44.69 -17.63
CA LEU A 967 3.38 -44.27 -17.71
C LEU A 967 3.13 -43.69 -19.11
N SER A 968 3.05 -44.61 -20.07
CA SER A 968 2.55 -44.32 -21.41
C SER A 968 1.04 -44.53 -21.46
N LYS A 969 0.33 -43.57 -22.06
CA LYS A 969 -1.05 -43.61 -22.60
C LYS A 969 -2.20 -43.32 -21.62
N ILE A 970 -2.52 -42.04 -21.48
CA ILE A 970 -3.92 -41.59 -21.44
C ILE A 970 -4.04 -40.42 -22.43
N ASN A 971 -4.50 -40.73 -23.63
CA ASN A 971 -4.88 -39.75 -24.65
C ASN A 971 -6.31 -39.28 -24.36
N PHE A 972 -6.50 -37.98 -24.19
CA PHE A 972 -7.81 -37.34 -24.30
C PHE A 972 -8.01 -36.91 -25.75
N TYR A 973 -8.76 -37.69 -26.53
CA TYR A 973 -9.60 -37.29 -27.68
C TYR A 973 -10.09 -38.56 -28.38
N ASP A 974 -11.41 -38.78 -28.43
CA ASP A 974 -12.05 -39.81 -29.27
C ASP A 974 -13.11 -39.09 -30.14
N PRO A 975 -12.92 -38.98 -31.47
CA PRO A 975 -13.81 -38.20 -32.34
C PRO A 975 -15.06 -38.95 -32.84
N ASP A 976 -15.23 -40.25 -32.55
CA ASP A 976 -16.14 -41.10 -33.32
C ASP A 976 -17.48 -41.47 -32.65
N LYS A 977 -18.02 -40.60 -31.79
CA LYS A 977 -19.42 -40.75 -31.31
C LYS A 977 -20.32 -39.63 -31.77
N VAL A 978 -20.64 -39.64 -33.07
CA VAL A 978 -21.81 -38.96 -33.64
C VAL A 978 -22.58 -39.91 -34.57
N SER A 979 -23.76 -40.34 -34.16
CA SER A 979 -24.89 -40.74 -35.04
C SER A 979 -26.16 -40.91 -34.19
N LYS A 980 -27.10 -39.95 -34.13
CA LYS A 980 -28.27 -39.68 -35.02
C LYS A 980 -29.60 -39.86 -34.18
N PRO A 981 -30.79 -39.30 -34.55
CA PRO A 981 -31.19 -37.90 -34.36
C PRO A 981 -32.65 -37.69 -33.82
N VAL A 982 -33.08 -36.40 -33.72
CA VAL A 982 -34.46 -35.81 -33.65
C VAL A 982 -35.26 -36.03 -32.34
N PHE A 983 -35.91 -35.06 -31.65
CA PHE A 983 -36.64 -33.85 -32.04
C PHE A 983 -36.48 -32.71 -31.01
N GLY A 984 -36.66 -31.48 -31.50
CA GLY A 984 -36.32 -30.24 -30.80
C GLY A 984 -37.27 -29.76 -29.70
N ARG A 985 -36.70 -28.93 -28.82
CA ARG A 985 -37.34 -27.75 -28.23
C ARG A 985 -36.23 -26.79 -27.80
N SER A 986 -36.19 -25.66 -28.49
CA SER A 986 -35.53 -24.44 -28.07
C SER A 986 -36.07 -24.03 -26.70
N ASP A 987 -35.26 -24.06 -25.64
CA ASP A 987 -35.59 -23.38 -24.38
C ASP A 987 -34.39 -23.20 -23.40
N VAL A 988 -34.11 -21.92 -23.15
CA VAL A 988 -33.70 -21.27 -21.87
C VAL A 988 -32.33 -21.60 -21.23
N CYS A 989 -31.30 -20.80 -21.57
CA CYS A 989 -30.06 -20.66 -20.77
C CYS A 989 -30.26 -19.92 -19.42
N CYS A 990 -31.35 -19.16 -19.24
CA CYS A 990 -31.67 -18.45 -18.00
C CYS A 990 -32.28 -19.32 -16.87
N GLY A 991 -32.95 -20.43 -17.19
CA GLY A 991 -33.62 -21.31 -16.21
C GLY A 991 -32.63 -22.18 -15.43
N ARG A 992 -31.43 -22.41 -15.99
CA ARG A 992 -30.35 -23.11 -15.28
C ARG A 992 -29.82 -22.32 -14.10
N TYR A 993 -29.86 -20.97 -14.12
CA TYR A 993 -29.39 -20.17 -12.98
C TYR A 993 -30.35 -20.24 -11.79
N ALA A 994 -31.66 -20.08 -11.97
CA ALA A 994 -32.64 -20.22 -10.88
C ALA A 994 -32.64 -21.64 -10.27
N SER A 995 -32.53 -22.66 -11.13
CA SER A 995 -32.33 -24.05 -10.70
C SER A 995 -30.98 -24.28 -10.00
N SER A 996 -29.92 -23.56 -10.39
CA SER A 996 -28.62 -23.59 -9.73
C SER A 996 -28.62 -22.84 -8.40
N VAL A 997 -29.42 -21.78 -8.22
CA VAL A 997 -29.56 -21.07 -6.95
C VAL A 997 -30.31 -21.94 -5.94
N CYS A 998 -31.40 -22.61 -6.34
CA CYS A 998 -32.08 -23.59 -5.48
C CYS A 998 -31.18 -24.81 -5.18
N ARG A 999 -30.41 -25.31 -6.16
CA ARG A 999 -29.45 -26.41 -5.94
C ARG A 999 -28.23 -25.99 -5.12
N ALA A 1000 -27.76 -24.75 -5.24
CA ALA A 1000 -26.67 -24.21 -4.45
C ALA A 1000 -27.12 -23.91 -3.03
N MET A 1001 -28.32 -23.36 -2.82
CA MET A 1001 -28.93 -23.21 -1.50
C MET A 1001 -29.24 -24.57 -0.84
N ALA A 1002 -29.46 -25.62 -1.62
CA ALA A 1002 -29.56 -27.00 -1.11
C ALA A 1002 -28.18 -27.67 -0.88
N ALA A 1003 -27.08 -27.11 -1.42
CA ALA A 1003 -25.72 -27.63 -1.29
C ALA A 1003 -24.86 -26.90 -0.22
N MET A 1004 -25.20 -25.64 0.08
CA MET A 1004 -24.79 -24.85 1.25
C MET A 1004 -25.37 -25.45 2.51
#